data_AF-A0A0W0YZZ3-F1
#
_entry.id   AF-A0A0W0YZZ3-F1
#
_cell.length_a   1.000
_cell.length_b   1.000
_cell.length_c   1.000
_cell.angle_alpha   90.00
_cell.angle_beta   90.00
_cell.angle_gamma   90.00
#
_symmetry.space_group_name_H-M   'P 1'
#
loop_
_entity.id
_entity.type
_entity.pdbx_description
1 polymer ?
#
loop_
_entity_poly.entity_id
_entity_poly.type
_entity_poly.pdbx_seq_one_letter_code
_entity_poly.pdbx_strand_id
1 'polypeptide(L)'
;MAFLVQGNAEQIFQAFGQDCVIKVYDDADDLSTINKDLPRTPFLGTEAQAKTFINTWRTGKVFSQGNTSGGSLCLLLGNENPPLMQKDEEIMDYAANYVRDDFGFVNDKQEPCGLMLLYRRDHPDQWLLGFTVNSHLEPKDRTVILLSGFDLAPYIKSNMHGVKVVQTDVFDNPLMEQIDLPIIRDFLQNKIKAEQEEIDPDFAELSLLPTFIRNTELNPELVNPNRARDLIIQYKLHLSPVLLRDYLSENGKLRPVLEGLTLTEDEALDKSILQMVLVFYKDGVLEQSQNVLQNHDFIRDMRALMWDEEQIRLLPVLVTKPYSRDLVQSILINPAYYHSYALLAELGITQHFQEYFAYPEKKEQLSFIDALGDENSKKLCLIFWGKGHFTLQELKELVAATEKYPMLAATLIDLDQTKTVISIKELQKLALRPQIHLQKSIAYHYSAEFKDYQLKKSDLKNLDEKELIELSRSLDVLRKAGITQADAYKLVLKQNNQGQILRMFLPGLALVENTNHRNELINLLYKGIQKGIPTQGKAVLEMKDTELLPLAQDLYTRYICVNQMQELKFNNEIVALAAANNVQSDRFRQIILKVEAQCKGIHERLLKSSSDRDKVGKWQRADEEYRKTIYCIAYDGITQSGVDLSARIHEAEKNILNIVDPEITSWLQKVLIVIANILITTFTLGFANDVKKRNTGNYWFFTQTPSGEEIRALDKEVLSFVEDTDAAPAVAP
;
A
#
# COMPACT_ATOMS: atom_id res chain seq x y z
N MET A 1 -24.17 28.05 -42.02
CA MET A 1 -23.02 27.15 -41.93
C MET A 1 -22.06 27.68 -40.88
N ALA A 2 -21.41 26.80 -40.11
CA ALA A 2 -20.41 27.19 -39.11
C ALA A 2 -19.03 27.41 -39.73
N PHE A 3 -18.14 28.07 -38.99
CA PHE A 3 -16.76 28.37 -39.40
C PHE A 3 -15.78 27.48 -38.63
N LEU A 4 -14.97 26.72 -39.36
CA LEU A 4 -13.98 25.78 -38.83
C LEU A 4 -12.56 26.29 -39.05
N VAL A 5 -11.72 26.16 -38.03
CA VAL A 5 -10.28 26.40 -38.09
C VAL A 5 -9.55 25.22 -37.43
N GLN A 6 -8.51 24.70 -38.08
CA GLN A 6 -7.72 23.57 -37.58
C GLN A 6 -6.23 23.80 -37.78
N GLY A 7 -5.43 23.36 -36.81
CA GLY A 7 -3.97 23.38 -36.84
C GLY A 7 -3.39 22.77 -35.58
N ASN A 8 -2.07 22.83 -35.40
CA ASN A 8 -1.50 22.58 -34.08
C ASN A 8 -1.57 23.84 -33.20
N ALA A 9 -1.40 23.70 -31.88
CA ALA A 9 -1.53 24.83 -30.96
C ALA A 9 -0.52 25.96 -31.29
N GLU A 10 0.70 25.64 -31.70
CA GLU A 10 1.68 26.67 -32.12
C GLU A 10 1.17 27.49 -33.30
N GLN A 11 0.68 26.85 -34.36
CA GLN A 11 0.13 27.49 -35.55
C GLN A 11 -1.11 28.32 -35.24
N ILE A 12 -2.04 27.78 -34.43
CA ILE A 12 -3.29 28.46 -34.09
C ILE A 12 -3.01 29.68 -33.23
N PHE A 13 -2.28 29.55 -32.13
CA PHE A 13 -2.01 30.71 -31.27
C PHE A 13 -1.19 31.78 -32.00
N GLN A 14 -0.25 31.41 -32.89
CA GLN A 14 0.45 32.35 -33.78
C GLN A 14 -0.44 33.03 -34.80
N ALA A 15 -1.37 32.30 -35.41
CA ALA A 15 -2.31 32.87 -36.37
C ALA A 15 -3.18 33.96 -35.72
N PHE A 16 -3.59 33.80 -34.46
CA PHE A 16 -4.38 34.77 -33.70
C PHE A 16 -3.52 35.83 -32.97
N GLY A 17 -2.18 35.72 -33.03
CA GLY A 17 -1.24 36.63 -32.37
C GLY A 17 -1.25 36.53 -30.84
N GLN A 18 -1.37 35.30 -30.33
CA GLN A 18 -1.51 34.94 -28.91
C GLN A 18 -0.42 33.96 -28.44
N ASP A 19 0.77 34.04 -29.03
CA ASP A 19 1.93 33.18 -28.75
C ASP A 19 2.28 33.09 -27.27
N CYS A 20 2.00 34.15 -26.52
CA CYS A 20 2.28 34.23 -25.08
C CYS A 20 1.48 33.21 -24.25
N VAL A 21 0.31 32.75 -24.72
CA VAL A 21 -0.58 31.84 -24.00
C VAL A 21 -0.05 30.40 -23.98
N ILE A 22 0.74 30.03 -24.99
CA ILE A 22 1.34 28.69 -25.12
C ILE A 22 2.82 28.66 -24.72
N LYS A 23 3.37 29.76 -24.18
CA LYS A 23 4.73 29.77 -23.66
C LYS A 23 4.85 28.79 -22.51
N VAL A 24 5.79 27.87 -22.68
CA VAL A 24 6.19 26.88 -21.67
C VAL A 24 7.06 27.61 -20.65
N TYR A 25 6.71 27.56 -19.37
CA TYR A 25 7.55 28.06 -18.28
C TYR A 25 8.65 27.03 -18.01
N ASP A 26 9.89 27.49 -17.75
CA ASP A 26 11.10 26.65 -17.84
C ASP A 26 11.68 26.24 -16.45
N ASP A 27 10.91 26.34 -15.35
CA ASP A 27 11.48 26.10 -14.00
C ASP A 27 10.45 25.72 -12.90
N ALA A 28 10.97 25.27 -11.75
CA ALA A 28 10.31 24.67 -10.56
C ALA A 28 8.96 25.25 -10.04
N ASP A 29 8.51 26.41 -10.51
CA ASP A 29 7.17 26.95 -10.27
C ASP A 29 6.05 26.13 -10.95
N ASP A 30 6.38 25.28 -11.93
CA ASP A 30 5.44 24.47 -12.70
C ASP A 30 4.66 23.47 -11.86
N LEU A 31 5.34 22.76 -10.95
CA LEU A 31 4.66 21.84 -10.03
C LEU A 31 3.68 22.59 -9.12
N SER A 32 4.01 23.81 -8.69
CA SER A 32 3.13 24.61 -7.84
C SER A 32 1.87 25.08 -8.59
N THR A 33 1.99 25.36 -9.88
CA THR A 33 0.88 25.83 -10.73
C THR A 33 0.00 24.67 -11.19
N ILE A 34 0.60 23.55 -11.63
CA ILE A 34 -0.10 22.29 -11.92
C ILE A 34 -0.88 21.81 -10.70
N ASN A 35 -0.28 21.84 -9.51
CA ASN A 35 -0.94 21.44 -8.26
C ASN A 35 -2.05 22.40 -7.81
N LYS A 36 -2.11 23.63 -8.35
CA LYS A 36 -3.23 24.56 -8.13
C LYS A 36 -4.33 24.39 -9.19
N ASP A 37 -3.97 24.11 -10.43
CA ASP A 37 -4.90 24.05 -11.56
C ASP A 37 -5.60 22.69 -11.66
N LEU A 38 -4.86 21.57 -11.55
CA LEU A 38 -5.43 20.22 -11.66
C LEU A 38 -6.59 19.93 -10.68
N PRO A 39 -6.55 20.34 -9.39
CA PRO A 39 -7.69 20.14 -8.49
C PRO A 39 -8.92 20.97 -8.86
N ARG A 40 -8.77 22.00 -9.71
CA ARG A 40 -9.84 22.91 -10.14
C ARG A 40 -10.38 22.56 -11.52
N THR A 41 -9.63 21.81 -12.33
CA THR A 41 -10.04 21.37 -13.67
C THR A 41 -11.26 20.44 -13.59
N PRO A 42 -12.41 20.82 -14.15
CA PRO A 42 -13.54 19.90 -14.29
C PRO A 42 -13.14 18.74 -15.20
N PHE A 43 -13.48 17.51 -14.82
CA PHE A 43 -13.07 16.31 -15.56
C PHE A 43 -14.24 15.39 -15.89
N LEU A 44 -14.37 15.05 -17.18
CA LEU A 44 -15.32 14.10 -17.71
C LEU A 44 -14.60 12.76 -17.97
N GLY A 45 -14.61 11.84 -16.99
CA GLY A 45 -14.28 10.43 -17.20
C GLY A 45 -14.61 9.53 -16.00
N THR A 46 -14.29 8.24 -16.10
CA THR A 46 -14.26 7.32 -14.96
C THR A 46 -13.15 7.67 -13.98
N GLU A 47 -13.19 7.14 -12.76
CA GLU A 47 -12.10 7.33 -11.77
C GLU A 47 -10.75 6.83 -12.29
N ALA A 48 -10.74 5.73 -13.06
CA ALA A 48 -9.53 5.21 -13.69
C ALA A 48 -8.97 6.20 -14.72
N GLN A 49 -9.83 6.75 -15.59
CA GLN A 49 -9.43 7.77 -16.56
C GLN A 49 -8.98 9.06 -15.88
N ALA A 50 -9.60 9.47 -14.77
CA ALA A 50 -9.20 10.63 -13.99
C ALA A 50 -7.80 10.44 -13.40
N LYS A 51 -7.50 9.25 -12.85
CA LYS A 51 -6.17 8.91 -12.36
C LYS A 51 -5.13 8.94 -13.48
N THR A 52 -5.45 8.35 -14.64
CA THR A 52 -4.59 8.42 -15.83
C THR A 52 -4.34 9.85 -16.24
N PHE A 53 -5.39 10.67 -16.38
CA PHE A 53 -5.32 12.07 -16.75
C PHE A 53 -4.44 12.88 -15.79
N ILE A 54 -4.67 12.76 -14.48
CA ILE A 54 -3.87 13.43 -13.44
C ILE A 54 -2.41 12.98 -13.50
N ASN A 55 -2.16 11.68 -13.63
CA ASN A 55 -0.80 11.15 -13.70
C ASN A 55 -0.06 11.67 -14.92
N THR A 56 -0.69 11.66 -16.09
CA THR A 56 -0.11 12.19 -17.34
C THR A 56 0.34 13.63 -17.16
N TRP A 57 -0.50 14.49 -16.56
CA TRP A 57 -0.17 15.89 -16.29
C TRP A 57 0.90 16.09 -15.21
N ARG A 58 0.90 15.27 -14.16
CA ARG A 58 1.93 15.33 -13.10
C ARG A 58 3.31 14.88 -13.57
N THR A 59 3.37 13.99 -14.56
CA THR A 59 4.63 13.50 -15.15
C THR A 59 5.06 14.27 -16.40
N GLY A 60 4.18 15.13 -16.92
CA GLY A 60 4.43 15.95 -18.11
C GLY A 60 5.49 17.02 -17.86
N LYS A 61 6.20 17.41 -18.92
CA LYS A 61 7.25 18.44 -18.89
C LYS A 61 6.78 19.82 -19.33
N VAL A 62 5.55 19.92 -19.82
CA VAL A 62 5.04 21.10 -20.54
C VAL A 62 3.68 21.47 -20.01
N PHE A 63 3.55 22.65 -19.41
CA PHE A 63 2.29 23.13 -18.84
C PHE A 63 2.05 24.60 -19.15
N SER A 64 0.80 24.93 -19.47
CA SER A 64 0.30 26.29 -19.55
C SER A 64 -1.10 26.36 -18.93
N GLN A 65 -1.40 27.39 -18.15
CA GLN A 65 -2.67 27.47 -17.41
C GLN A 65 -3.88 27.28 -18.33
N GLY A 66 -4.83 26.44 -17.93
CA GLY A 66 -6.06 26.19 -18.70
C GLY A 66 -5.89 25.28 -19.93
N ASN A 67 -4.70 24.73 -20.20
CA ASN A 67 -4.55 23.75 -21.28
C ASN A 67 -5.15 22.37 -20.94
N THR A 68 -5.32 22.07 -19.65
CA THR A 68 -5.86 20.79 -19.14
C THR A 68 -7.31 20.58 -19.59
N SER A 69 -8.13 21.62 -19.57
CA SER A 69 -9.53 21.62 -20.01
C SER A 69 -9.76 22.24 -21.38
N GLY A 70 -8.73 22.85 -21.99
CA GLY A 70 -8.88 23.67 -23.19
C GLY A 70 -9.38 25.10 -22.91
N GLY A 71 -9.56 25.48 -21.64
CA GLY A 71 -10.00 26.82 -21.24
C GLY A 71 -9.08 27.97 -21.70
N SER A 72 -7.81 27.69 -22.03
CA SER A 72 -6.90 28.70 -22.60
C SER A 72 -7.29 29.16 -24.01
N LEU A 73 -8.12 28.40 -24.73
CA LEU A 73 -8.60 28.77 -26.07
C LEU A 73 -9.47 30.03 -26.08
N CYS A 74 -10.08 30.41 -24.96
CA CYS A 74 -10.89 31.64 -24.89
C CYS A 74 -10.05 32.90 -25.14
N LEU A 75 -8.73 32.83 -24.94
CA LEU A 75 -7.80 33.95 -25.12
C LEU A 75 -7.48 34.23 -26.59
N LEU A 76 -7.86 33.34 -27.53
CA LEU A 76 -7.64 33.52 -28.96
C LEU A 76 -8.32 34.79 -29.51
N LEU A 77 -9.46 35.19 -28.93
CA LEU A 77 -10.23 36.35 -29.38
C LEU A 77 -9.68 37.70 -28.86
N GLY A 78 -8.59 37.71 -28.07
CA GLY A 78 -7.92 38.92 -27.61
C GLY A 78 -7.68 38.96 -26.09
N ASN A 79 -6.66 39.70 -25.66
CA ASN A 79 -6.35 39.95 -24.24
C ASN A 79 -6.76 41.37 -23.77
N GLU A 80 -6.99 42.30 -24.70
CA GLU A 80 -7.24 43.71 -24.38
C GLU A 80 -8.71 44.00 -24.03
N ASN A 81 -9.65 43.14 -24.48
CA ASN A 81 -11.06 43.17 -24.12
C ASN A 81 -11.56 41.75 -23.83
N PRO A 82 -12.56 41.57 -22.94
CA PRO A 82 -13.20 40.28 -22.71
C PRO A 82 -13.75 39.65 -24.02
N PRO A 83 -13.62 38.33 -24.23
CA PRO A 83 -14.09 37.66 -25.44
C PRO A 83 -15.59 37.90 -25.70
N LEU A 84 -15.96 38.18 -26.95
CA LEU A 84 -17.33 38.47 -27.39
C LEU A 84 -18.00 39.71 -26.77
N MET A 85 -17.27 40.55 -26.04
CA MET A 85 -17.82 41.79 -25.50
C MET A 85 -18.14 42.77 -26.63
N GLN A 86 -19.34 43.35 -26.60
CA GLN A 86 -19.73 44.32 -27.61
C GLN A 86 -19.06 45.67 -27.38
N LYS A 87 -18.94 46.45 -28.46
CA LYS A 87 -18.43 47.81 -28.37
C LYS A 87 -19.40 48.65 -27.54
N ASP A 88 -18.87 49.30 -26.51
CA ASP A 88 -19.61 50.15 -25.57
C ASP A 88 -20.55 49.40 -24.59
N GLU A 89 -20.41 48.07 -24.44
CA GLU A 89 -21.14 47.27 -23.45
C GLU A 89 -20.66 47.52 -22.00
N GLU A 90 -21.56 47.55 -21.03
CA GLU A 90 -21.17 47.59 -19.62
C GLU A 90 -20.71 46.20 -19.12
N ILE A 91 -19.68 46.18 -18.27
CA ILE A 91 -19.06 44.92 -17.81
C ILE A 91 -20.04 44.01 -17.03
N MET A 92 -21.03 44.59 -16.36
CA MET A 92 -22.03 43.85 -15.58
C MET A 92 -23.03 43.15 -16.50
N ASP A 93 -23.48 43.83 -17.56
CA ASP A 93 -24.35 43.25 -18.58
C ASP A 93 -23.61 42.16 -19.37
N TYR A 94 -22.32 42.38 -19.63
CA TYR A 94 -21.45 41.36 -20.20
C TYR A 94 -21.37 40.12 -19.30
N ALA A 95 -21.07 40.28 -18.01
CA ALA A 95 -20.93 39.17 -17.08
C ALA A 95 -22.23 38.38 -16.88
N ALA A 96 -23.39 39.01 -17.03
CA ALA A 96 -24.69 38.35 -16.94
C ALA A 96 -24.99 37.45 -18.15
N ASN A 97 -24.49 37.82 -19.33
CA ASN A 97 -24.82 37.17 -20.60
C ASN A 97 -23.69 36.28 -21.16
N TYR A 98 -22.45 36.49 -20.72
CA TYR A 98 -21.30 35.68 -21.14
C TYR A 98 -21.23 34.37 -20.36
N VAL A 99 -21.07 33.27 -21.10
CA VAL A 99 -20.86 31.94 -20.53
C VAL A 99 -19.58 31.34 -21.10
N ARG A 100 -18.75 30.78 -20.20
CA ARG A 100 -17.56 29.99 -20.54
C ARG A 100 -17.57 28.71 -19.72
N ASP A 101 -17.68 27.60 -20.42
CA ASP A 101 -17.59 26.27 -19.85
C ASP A 101 -16.40 25.52 -20.46
N ASP A 102 -15.66 24.79 -19.64
CA ASP A 102 -14.55 23.96 -20.08
C ASP A 102 -14.34 22.74 -19.17
N PHE A 103 -13.92 21.63 -19.76
CA PHE A 103 -13.55 20.43 -19.02
C PHE A 103 -12.50 19.58 -19.75
N GLY A 104 -11.73 18.80 -18.99
CA GLY A 104 -10.81 17.80 -19.52
C GLY A 104 -11.46 16.41 -19.60
N PHE A 105 -11.00 15.57 -20.53
CA PHE A 105 -11.39 14.15 -20.59
C PHE A 105 -10.27 13.29 -21.19
N VAL A 106 -10.47 11.97 -21.22
CA VAL A 106 -9.59 11.03 -21.92
C VAL A 106 -10.41 10.36 -23.02
N ASN A 107 -9.96 10.49 -24.26
CA ASN A 107 -10.63 9.89 -25.42
C ASN A 107 -10.42 8.36 -25.46
N ASP A 108 -11.05 7.65 -26.41
CA ASP A 108 -10.97 6.19 -26.54
C ASP A 108 -9.55 5.70 -26.83
N LYS A 109 -8.71 6.57 -27.42
CA LYS A 109 -7.27 6.32 -27.69
C LYS A 109 -6.38 6.55 -26.46
N GLN A 110 -6.95 6.82 -25.29
CA GLN A 110 -6.24 7.16 -24.05
C GLN A 110 -5.46 8.49 -24.12
N GLU A 111 -5.86 9.40 -25.01
CA GLU A 111 -5.24 10.71 -25.16
C GLU A 111 -5.98 11.75 -24.29
N PRO A 112 -5.25 12.55 -23.48
CA PRO A 112 -5.84 13.69 -22.78
C PRO A 112 -6.37 14.74 -23.77
N CYS A 113 -7.64 15.10 -23.58
CA CYS A 113 -8.36 16.07 -24.41
C CYS A 113 -8.96 17.19 -23.54
N GLY A 114 -9.18 18.34 -24.14
CA GLY A 114 -9.89 19.48 -23.53
C GLY A 114 -10.95 20.02 -24.46
N LEU A 115 -12.13 20.34 -23.92
CA LEU A 115 -13.24 20.93 -24.65
C LEU A 115 -13.71 22.20 -23.94
N MET A 116 -13.85 23.28 -24.70
CA MET A 116 -14.33 24.58 -24.23
C MET A 116 -15.48 25.03 -25.10
N LEU A 117 -16.55 25.53 -24.49
CA LEU A 117 -17.63 26.25 -25.16
C LEU A 117 -17.76 27.64 -24.54
N LEU A 118 -17.67 28.67 -25.38
CA LEU A 118 -18.01 30.05 -25.00
C LEU A 118 -19.17 30.55 -25.84
N TYR A 119 -20.08 31.32 -25.24
CA TYR A 119 -21.23 31.88 -25.95
C TYR A 119 -21.86 33.07 -25.21
N ARG A 120 -22.75 33.78 -25.91
CA ARG A 120 -23.60 34.85 -25.39
C ARG A 120 -25.05 34.39 -25.26
N ARG A 121 -25.69 34.60 -24.11
CA ARG A 121 -27.12 34.26 -23.90
C ARG A 121 -28.07 35.15 -24.70
N ASP A 122 -27.72 36.42 -24.85
CA ASP A 122 -28.46 37.45 -25.55
C ASP A 122 -28.12 37.54 -27.06
N HIS A 123 -27.02 36.91 -27.48
CA HIS A 123 -26.62 36.72 -28.87
C HIS A 123 -26.33 35.24 -29.15
N PRO A 124 -27.38 34.40 -29.28
CA PRO A 124 -27.23 32.95 -29.44
C PRO A 124 -26.39 32.49 -30.65
N ASP A 125 -26.24 33.35 -31.67
CA ASP A 125 -25.41 33.16 -32.85
C ASP A 125 -23.90 33.33 -32.56
N GLN A 126 -23.55 34.00 -31.46
CA GLN A 126 -22.17 34.24 -31.05
C GLN A 126 -21.69 33.16 -30.08
N TRP A 127 -21.12 32.10 -30.65
CA TRP A 127 -20.53 31.00 -29.90
C TRP A 127 -19.25 30.48 -30.55
N LEU A 128 -18.35 29.94 -29.74
CA LEU A 128 -17.11 29.29 -30.16
C LEU A 128 -16.89 28.02 -29.34
N LEU A 129 -16.77 26.90 -30.05
CA LEU A 129 -16.39 25.59 -29.52
C LEU A 129 -14.92 25.35 -29.85
N GLY A 130 -14.11 25.16 -28.81
CA GLY A 130 -12.70 24.85 -28.91
C GLY A 130 -12.40 23.43 -28.43
N PHE A 131 -11.68 22.67 -29.24
CA PHE A 131 -11.30 21.29 -28.94
C PHE A 131 -9.79 21.11 -29.06
N THR A 132 -9.17 20.51 -28.04
CA THR A 132 -7.73 20.20 -28.02
C THR A 132 -7.51 18.71 -27.79
N VAL A 133 -6.71 18.07 -28.64
CA VAL A 133 -6.26 16.69 -28.49
C VAL A 133 -4.78 16.66 -28.15
N ASN A 134 -4.38 15.69 -27.33
CA ASN A 134 -3.02 15.54 -26.82
C ASN A 134 -2.56 16.78 -26.03
N SER A 135 -3.45 17.31 -25.20
CA SER A 135 -3.27 18.59 -24.51
C SER A 135 -1.99 18.68 -23.67
N HIS A 136 -1.47 17.54 -23.21
CA HIS A 136 -0.25 17.38 -22.40
C HIS A 136 1.08 17.46 -23.19
N LEU A 137 1.08 17.38 -24.53
CA LEU A 137 2.31 17.40 -25.35
C LEU A 137 2.84 18.82 -25.57
N GLU A 138 3.92 18.99 -26.35
CA GLU A 138 4.41 20.32 -26.78
C GLU A 138 3.41 21.02 -27.71
N PRO A 139 3.35 22.37 -27.77
CA PRO A 139 2.38 23.09 -28.61
C PRO A 139 2.33 22.69 -30.09
N LYS A 140 3.47 22.29 -30.67
CA LYS A 140 3.57 21.81 -32.06
C LYS A 140 2.91 20.43 -32.29
N ASP A 141 2.75 19.64 -31.23
CA ASP A 141 2.22 18.28 -31.23
C ASP A 141 0.76 18.21 -30.70
N ARG A 142 0.23 19.33 -30.19
CA ARG A 142 -1.17 19.47 -29.77
C ARG A 142 -2.05 19.79 -30.97
N THR A 143 -3.08 19.00 -31.23
CA THR A 143 -4.07 19.35 -32.28
C THR A 143 -5.13 20.27 -31.68
N VAL A 144 -5.43 21.38 -32.35
CA VAL A 144 -6.47 22.34 -31.97
C VAL A 144 -7.47 22.48 -33.11
N ILE A 145 -8.75 22.39 -32.78
CA ILE A 145 -9.86 22.56 -33.70
C ILE A 145 -10.85 23.55 -33.09
N LEU A 146 -11.24 24.54 -33.87
CA LEU A 146 -12.18 25.58 -33.49
C LEU A 146 -13.38 25.50 -34.43
N LEU A 147 -14.59 25.53 -33.87
CA LEU A 147 -15.85 25.62 -34.60
C LEU A 147 -16.64 26.80 -34.03
N SER A 148 -17.11 27.70 -34.89
CA SER A 148 -17.71 28.97 -34.47
C SER A 148 -18.99 29.27 -35.24
N GLY A 149 -19.96 29.89 -34.56
CA GLY A 149 -21.17 30.45 -35.17
C GLY A 149 -20.90 31.73 -35.98
N PHE A 150 -19.75 32.37 -35.77
CA PHE A 150 -19.34 33.59 -36.47
C PHE A 150 -17.98 33.44 -37.16
N ASP A 151 -17.72 34.29 -38.16
CA ASP A 151 -16.49 34.25 -38.96
C ASP A 151 -15.25 34.59 -38.10
N LEU A 152 -14.30 33.65 -38.05
CA LEU A 152 -13.05 33.80 -37.32
C LEU A 152 -11.96 34.53 -38.12
N ALA A 153 -12.13 34.72 -39.43
CA ALA A 153 -11.13 35.36 -40.29
C ALA A 153 -10.69 36.76 -39.81
N PRO A 154 -11.57 37.63 -39.27
CA PRO A 154 -11.17 38.93 -38.74
C PRO A 154 -10.21 38.87 -37.54
N TYR A 155 -10.16 37.75 -36.82
CA TYR A 155 -9.32 37.55 -35.65
C TYR A 155 -7.94 36.97 -35.99
N ILE A 156 -7.72 36.52 -37.23
CA ILE A 156 -6.47 35.94 -37.69
C ILE A 156 -5.55 37.05 -38.22
N LYS A 157 -4.41 37.25 -37.55
CA LYS A 157 -3.43 38.32 -37.82
C LYS A 157 -2.31 37.90 -38.79
N SER A 158 -2.08 36.60 -38.99
CA SER A 158 -0.95 36.07 -39.77
C SER A 158 -1.39 35.09 -40.86
N ASN A 159 -1.11 35.42 -42.12
CA ASN A 159 -1.26 34.50 -43.26
C ASN A 159 -0.11 33.46 -43.38
N MET A 160 0.88 33.48 -42.47
CA MET A 160 2.15 32.77 -42.66
C MET A 160 2.17 31.31 -42.19
N HIS A 161 1.13 30.80 -41.52
CA HIS A 161 1.17 29.49 -40.85
C HIS A 161 0.19 28.43 -41.40
N GLY A 162 -0.41 28.68 -42.58
CA GLY A 162 -1.26 27.69 -43.25
C GLY A 162 -2.64 27.45 -42.60
N VAL A 163 -2.99 28.21 -41.57
CA VAL A 163 -4.30 28.19 -40.92
C VAL A 163 -5.33 28.84 -41.85
N LYS A 164 -6.43 28.14 -42.14
CA LYS A 164 -7.53 28.62 -42.99
C LYS A 164 -8.85 28.47 -42.27
N VAL A 165 -9.73 29.45 -42.48
CA VAL A 165 -11.14 29.35 -42.09
C VAL A 165 -11.89 28.66 -43.22
N VAL A 166 -12.65 27.62 -42.89
CA VAL A 166 -13.48 26.86 -43.83
C VAL A 166 -14.91 26.85 -43.32
N GLN A 167 -15.89 27.03 -44.21
CA GLN A 167 -17.29 26.85 -43.85
C GLN A 167 -17.66 25.37 -43.87
N THR A 168 -18.39 24.92 -42.85
CA THR A 168 -18.76 23.52 -42.66
C THR A 168 -20.13 23.39 -42.00
N ASP A 169 -20.65 22.16 -41.97
CA ASP A 169 -21.85 21.83 -41.21
C ASP A 169 -21.54 21.77 -39.71
N VAL A 170 -22.50 22.13 -38.86
CA VAL A 170 -22.32 22.17 -37.40
C VAL A 170 -22.02 20.77 -36.82
N PHE A 171 -22.59 19.71 -37.41
CA PHE A 171 -22.48 18.34 -36.90
C PHE A 171 -21.71 17.40 -37.82
N ASP A 172 -21.58 17.73 -39.11
CA ASP A 172 -20.75 17.00 -40.09
C ASP A 172 -19.42 17.73 -40.35
N ASN A 173 -18.50 17.64 -39.39
CA ASN A 173 -17.18 18.28 -39.46
C ASN A 173 -16.09 17.52 -38.66
N PRO A 174 -14.80 17.81 -38.90
CA PRO A 174 -13.68 17.14 -38.25
C PRO A 174 -13.61 17.25 -36.72
N LEU A 175 -14.21 18.29 -36.12
CA LEU A 175 -14.27 18.41 -34.66
C LEU A 175 -15.21 17.34 -34.10
N MET A 176 -16.41 17.22 -34.67
CA MET A 176 -17.42 16.25 -34.23
C MET A 176 -16.99 14.80 -34.48
N GLU A 177 -16.22 14.54 -35.54
CA GLU A 177 -15.61 13.23 -35.81
C GLU A 177 -14.59 12.83 -34.73
N GLN A 178 -13.82 13.79 -34.21
CA GLN A 178 -12.76 13.53 -33.22
C GLN A 178 -13.27 13.51 -31.78
N ILE A 179 -14.46 14.06 -31.51
CA ILE A 179 -15.17 13.81 -30.26
C ILE A 179 -15.77 12.39 -30.35
N ASP A 180 -15.08 11.44 -29.74
CA ASP A 180 -15.43 10.02 -29.74
C ASP A 180 -16.37 9.60 -28.60
N LEU A 181 -16.60 10.48 -27.61
CA LEU A 181 -17.55 10.26 -26.53
C LEU A 181 -18.99 10.60 -26.96
N PRO A 182 -19.91 9.62 -27.07
CA PRO A 182 -21.29 9.86 -27.50
C PRO A 182 -22.02 10.88 -26.62
N ILE A 183 -21.79 10.85 -25.31
CA ILE A 183 -22.41 11.77 -24.35
C ILE A 183 -22.10 13.24 -24.64
N ILE A 184 -20.89 13.56 -25.11
CA ILE A 184 -20.51 14.93 -25.49
C ILE A 184 -21.24 15.31 -26.78
N ARG A 185 -21.26 14.40 -27.77
CA ARG A 185 -21.91 14.62 -29.06
C ARG A 185 -23.40 14.87 -28.89
N ASP A 186 -24.09 14.03 -28.13
CA ASP A 186 -25.52 14.15 -27.84
C ASP A 186 -25.82 15.46 -27.10
N PHE A 187 -24.97 15.84 -26.14
CA PHE A 187 -25.11 17.12 -25.45
C PHE A 187 -24.99 18.31 -26.41
N LEU A 188 -23.96 18.33 -27.27
CA LEU A 188 -23.75 19.40 -28.23
C LEU A 188 -24.88 19.48 -29.27
N GLN A 189 -25.43 18.34 -29.69
CA GLN A 189 -26.59 18.27 -30.58
C GLN A 189 -27.86 18.88 -29.98
N ASN A 190 -28.02 18.80 -28.67
CA ASN A 190 -29.13 19.44 -27.97
C ASN A 190 -28.84 20.89 -27.59
N LYS A 191 -27.58 21.23 -27.31
CA LYS A 191 -27.15 22.60 -26.94
C LYS A 191 -27.08 23.53 -28.14
N ILE A 192 -26.73 23.05 -29.34
CA ILE A 192 -26.68 23.85 -30.56
C ILE A 192 -27.91 23.52 -31.42
N LYS A 193 -28.79 24.50 -31.64
CA LYS A 193 -30.00 24.32 -32.43
C LYS A 193 -29.64 24.23 -33.91
N ALA A 194 -29.65 23.01 -34.46
CA ALA A 194 -29.20 22.70 -35.83
C ALA A 194 -29.82 23.60 -36.91
N GLU A 195 -31.10 23.95 -36.78
CA GLU A 195 -31.84 24.71 -37.80
C GLU A 195 -31.47 26.20 -37.81
N GLN A 196 -31.12 26.75 -36.64
CA GLN A 196 -30.78 28.17 -36.46
C GLN A 196 -29.26 28.40 -36.38
N GLU A 197 -28.48 27.34 -36.15
CA GLU A 197 -27.04 27.39 -35.86
C GLU A 197 -26.69 28.26 -34.64
N GLU A 198 -27.65 28.35 -33.72
CA GLU A 198 -27.59 29.14 -32.49
C GLU A 198 -27.44 28.23 -31.27
N ILE A 199 -26.82 28.73 -30.21
CA ILE A 199 -26.83 28.06 -28.90
C ILE A 199 -28.23 28.17 -28.29
N ASP A 200 -28.70 27.11 -27.64
CA ASP A 200 -29.84 27.18 -26.75
C ASP A 200 -29.41 27.71 -25.38
N PRO A 201 -29.67 28.99 -25.04
CA PRO A 201 -29.26 29.54 -23.75
C PRO A 201 -30.00 28.88 -22.57
N ASP A 202 -31.18 28.32 -22.83
CA ASP A 202 -32.05 27.69 -21.83
C ASP A 202 -31.66 26.22 -21.56
N PHE A 203 -30.89 25.61 -22.46
CA PHE A 203 -30.35 24.26 -22.27
C PHE A 203 -29.19 24.24 -21.26
N ALA A 204 -28.93 23.08 -20.69
CA ALA A 204 -27.90 22.84 -19.68
C ALA A 204 -26.53 23.43 -20.04
N GLU A 205 -25.77 23.85 -19.02
CA GLU A 205 -24.39 24.32 -19.17
C GLU A 205 -23.44 23.14 -19.34
N LEU A 206 -22.42 23.32 -20.17
CA LEU A 206 -21.48 22.25 -20.53
C LEU A 206 -20.64 21.82 -19.32
N SER A 207 -20.41 22.73 -18.36
CA SER A 207 -19.73 22.44 -17.09
C SER A 207 -20.46 21.42 -16.20
N LEU A 208 -21.74 21.14 -16.48
CA LEU A 208 -22.48 20.09 -15.79
C LEU A 208 -22.09 18.69 -16.32
N LEU A 209 -21.64 18.54 -17.57
CA LEU A 209 -21.28 17.24 -18.19
C LEU A 209 -20.36 16.35 -17.31
N PRO A 210 -19.24 16.86 -16.76
CA PRO A 210 -18.37 16.15 -15.81
C PRO A 210 -19.09 15.42 -14.68
N THR A 211 -20.27 15.91 -14.29
CA THR A 211 -21.05 15.35 -13.20
C THR A 211 -21.93 14.15 -13.61
N PHE A 212 -22.19 13.92 -14.91
CA PHE A 212 -23.19 12.94 -15.40
C PHE A 212 -22.69 11.52 -15.72
N ILE A 213 -21.39 11.24 -15.69
CA ILE A 213 -20.78 10.01 -16.29
C ILE A 213 -21.27 8.67 -15.75
N ARG A 214 -21.93 8.61 -14.60
CA ARG A 214 -22.39 7.32 -14.07
C ARG A 214 -23.74 6.85 -14.61
N ASN A 215 -24.46 7.66 -15.39
CA ASN A 215 -25.73 7.27 -15.99
C ASN A 215 -25.59 7.22 -17.51
N THR A 216 -25.80 6.03 -18.09
CA THR A 216 -25.75 5.77 -19.54
C THR A 216 -26.92 6.39 -20.32
N GLU A 217 -27.87 7.05 -19.66
CA GLU A 217 -29.02 7.70 -20.28
C GLU A 217 -29.20 9.09 -19.65
N LEU A 218 -28.93 10.14 -20.44
CA LEU A 218 -29.32 11.51 -20.11
C LEU A 218 -30.84 11.60 -20.29
N ASN A 219 -31.62 11.70 -19.21
CA ASN A 219 -33.01 12.14 -19.30
C ASN A 219 -33.03 13.69 -19.32
N PRO A 220 -33.43 14.34 -20.42
CA PRO A 220 -33.44 15.81 -20.54
C PRO A 220 -34.27 16.51 -19.46
N GLU A 221 -35.37 15.89 -18.99
CA GLU A 221 -36.25 16.48 -17.96
C GLU A 221 -35.58 16.64 -16.59
N LEU A 222 -34.52 15.87 -16.33
CA LEU A 222 -33.72 15.91 -15.11
C LEU A 222 -32.59 16.95 -15.18
N VAL A 223 -32.32 17.49 -16.38
CA VAL A 223 -31.32 18.54 -16.63
C VAL A 223 -31.97 19.91 -16.89
N ASN A 224 -33.28 19.93 -17.18
CA ASN A 224 -34.04 21.14 -17.41
C ASN A 224 -34.05 22.10 -16.19
N PRO A 225 -34.13 23.42 -16.43
CA PRO A 225 -34.27 24.44 -15.37
C PRO A 225 -35.36 24.07 -14.36
N ASN A 226 -35.02 24.14 -13.08
CA ASN A 226 -35.93 23.91 -11.98
C ASN A 226 -35.39 24.59 -10.73
N ARG A 227 -36.26 24.86 -9.75
CA ARG A 227 -35.88 25.59 -8.54
C ARG A 227 -34.70 24.95 -7.81
N ALA A 228 -34.64 23.61 -7.69
CA ALA A 228 -33.49 22.97 -7.03
C ALA A 228 -32.18 23.19 -7.80
N ARG A 229 -32.19 23.13 -9.14
CA ARG A 229 -31.04 23.48 -9.99
C ARG A 229 -30.60 24.92 -9.76
N ASP A 230 -31.55 25.85 -9.75
CA ASP A 230 -31.28 27.27 -9.57
C ASP A 230 -30.62 27.52 -8.21
N LEU A 231 -31.08 26.85 -7.16
CA LEU A 231 -30.47 26.89 -5.83
C LEU A 231 -29.04 26.33 -5.82
N ILE A 232 -28.81 25.20 -6.49
CA ILE A 232 -27.47 24.60 -6.59
C ILE A 232 -26.49 25.55 -7.27
N ILE A 233 -26.92 26.20 -8.37
CA ILE A 233 -26.10 27.13 -9.14
C ILE A 233 -25.89 28.44 -8.38
N GLN A 234 -26.97 29.09 -7.94
CA GLN A 234 -26.95 30.38 -7.23
C GLN A 234 -26.05 30.33 -6.00
N TYR A 235 -26.20 29.30 -5.17
CA TYR A 235 -25.45 29.17 -3.92
C TYR A 235 -24.12 28.40 -4.07
N LYS A 236 -23.80 27.95 -5.30
CA LYS A 236 -22.61 27.15 -5.62
C LYS A 236 -22.48 25.92 -4.72
N LEU A 237 -23.56 25.17 -4.60
CA LEU A 237 -23.63 24.00 -3.73
C LEU A 237 -22.84 22.83 -4.34
N HIS A 238 -22.05 22.15 -3.51
CA HIS A 238 -21.35 20.95 -3.93
C HIS A 238 -22.23 19.71 -3.71
N LEU A 239 -22.50 18.96 -4.79
CA LEU A 239 -23.19 17.67 -4.70
C LEU A 239 -22.19 16.53 -4.76
N SER A 240 -22.14 15.72 -3.70
CA SER A 240 -21.42 14.45 -3.75
C SER A 240 -22.03 13.51 -4.79
N PRO A 241 -21.29 12.50 -5.31
CA PRO A 241 -21.80 11.59 -6.35
C PRO A 241 -23.11 10.88 -5.98
N VAL A 242 -23.33 10.59 -4.69
CA VAL A 242 -24.55 9.95 -4.21
C VAL A 242 -25.74 10.92 -4.26
N LEU A 243 -25.53 12.16 -3.82
CA LEU A 243 -26.54 13.22 -3.86
C LEU A 243 -26.91 13.57 -5.29
N LEU A 244 -25.92 13.68 -6.16
CA LEU A 244 -26.15 13.97 -7.56
C LEU A 244 -26.94 12.86 -8.25
N ARG A 245 -26.61 11.59 -8.00
CA ARG A 245 -27.38 10.46 -8.54
C ARG A 245 -28.84 10.52 -8.10
N ASP A 246 -29.08 10.84 -6.83
CA ASP A 246 -30.43 10.97 -6.33
C ASP A 246 -31.15 12.17 -6.94
N TYR A 247 -30.51 13.34 -7.04
CA TYR A 247 -31.05 14.52 -7.71
C TYR A 247 -31.45 14.24 -9.18
N LEU A 248 -30.63 13.45 -9.89
CA LEU A 248 -30.83 13.07 -11.29
C LEU A 248 -31.69 11.81 -11.48
N SER A 249 -32.27 11.25 -10.42
CA SER A 249 -33.13 10.07 -10.50
C SER A 249 -34.59 10.50 -10.63
N GLU A 250 -35.36 9.87 -11.52
CA GLU A 250 -36.81 10.09 -11.62
C GLU A 250 -37.54 9.85 -10.29
N ASN A 251 -37.03 8.93 -9.46
CA ASN A 251 -37.57 8.60 -8.14
C ASN A 251 -36.75 9.21 -6.99
N GLY A 252 -35.86 10.16 -7.30
CA GLY A 252 -35.02 10.84 -6.32
C GLY A 252 -35.82 11.70 -5.35
N LYS A 253 -35.43 11.72 -4.07
CA LYS A 253 -36.10 12.56 -3.06
C LYS A 253 -35.37 13.87 -2.79
N LEU A 254 -34.14 14.04 -3.29
CA LEU A 254 -33.37 15.26 -3.05
C LEU A 254 -33.98 16.49 -3.72
N ARG A 255 -34.49 16.35 -4.95
CA ARG A 255 -35.14 17.44 -5.68
C ARG A 255 -36.34 18.03 -4.92
N PRO A 256 -37.37 17.25 -4.51
CA PRO A 256 -38.48 17.80 -3.75
C PRO A 256 -38.07 18.33 -2.37
N VAL A 257 -37.01 17.79 -1.75
CA VAL A 257 -36.45 18.33 -0.50
C VAL A 257 -35.91 19.75 -0.71
N LEU A 258 -35.08 19.97 -1.73
CA LEU A 258 -34.51 21.30 -2.03
C LEU A 258 -35.60 22.29 -2.47
N GLU A 259 -36.54 21.85 -3.30
CA GLU A 259 -37.65 22.68 -3.76
C GLU A 259 -38.63 23.05 -2.64
N GLY A 260 -38.75 22.22 -1.61
CA GLY A 260 -39.62 22.46 -0.44
C GLY A 260 -39.04 23.44 0.59
N LEU A 261 -37.77 23.84 0.46
CA LEU A 261 -37.15 24.77 1.41
C LEU A 261 -37.72 26.18 1.27
N THR A 262 -37.95 26.83 2.41
CA THR A 262 -38.30 28.25 2.47
C THR A 262 -37.04 29.03 2.78
N LEU A 263 -36.63 29.90 1.86
CA LEU A 263 -35.45 30.74 2.02
C LEU A 263 -35.79 32.07 2.68
N THR A 264 -34.78 32.72 3.23
CA THR A 264 -34.88 34.01 3.92
C THR A 264 -34.36 35.15 3.03
N GLU A 265 -34.25 36.37 3.57
CA GLU A 265 -33.57 37.48 2.89
C GLU A 265 -32.04 37.47 3.14
N ASP A 266 -31.54 36.56 3.99
CA ASP A 266 -30.13 36.43 4.34
C ASP A 266 -29.48 35.32 3.49
N GLU A 267 -28.92 35.69 2.34
CA GLU A 267 -28.28 34.74 1.41
C GLU A 267 -27.19 33.88 2.07
N ALA A 268 -26.46 34.43 3.04
CA ALA A 268 -25.41 33.68 3.73
C ALA A 268 -25.99 32.61 4.65
N LEU A 269 -27.10 32.91 5.34
CA LEU A 269 -27.85 31.94 6.13
C LEU A 269 -28.45 30.85 5.24
N ASP A 270 -29.08 31.24 4.13
CA ASP A 270 -29.70 30.31 3.19
C ASP A 270 -28.68 29.33 2.61
N LYS A 271 -27.49 29.82 2.26
CA LYS A 271 -26.38 28.97 1.83
C LYS A 271 -26.02 27.92 2.87
N SER A 272 -25.88 28.33 4.14
CA SER A 272 -25.55 27.40 5.24
C SER A 272 -26.67 26.39 5.47
N ILE A 273 -27.94 26.80 5.42
CA ILE A 273 -29.09 25.89 5.53
C ILE A 273 -29.05 24.86 4.40
N LEU A 274 -28.84 25.29 3.15
CA LEU A 274 -28.76 24.40 2.00
C LEU A 274 -27.61 23.40 2.14
N GLN A 275 -26.43 23.85 2.58
CA GLN A 275 -25.29 22.95 2.85
C GLN A 275 -25.63 21.91 3.94
N MET A 276 -26.25 22.35 5.04
CA MET A 276 -26.66 21.45 6.12
C MET A 276 -27.69 20.42 5.65
N VAL A 277 -28.68 20.83 4.85
CA VAL A 277 -29.69 19.93 4.27
C VAL A 277 -29.03 18.87 3.40
N LEU A 278 -28.08 19.24 2.54
CA LEU A 278 -27.37 18.29 1.68
C LEU A 278 -26.61 17.23 2.49
N VAL A 279 -25.89 17.65 3.53
CA VAL A 279 -25.13 16.74 4.41
C VAL A 279 -26.08 15.84 5.20
N PHE A 280 -27.10 16.39 5.84
CA PHE A 280 -28.03 15.60 6.64
C PHE A 280 -28.89 14.65 5.79
N TYR A 281 -29.22 15.04 4.56
CA TYR A 281 -29.89 14.17 3.61
C TYR A 281 -28.99 12.99 3.22
N LYS A 282 -27.73 13.25 2.89
CA LYS A 282 -26.73 12.23 2.55
C LYS A 282 -26.57 11.19 3.65
N ASP A 283 -26.55 11.63 4.90
CA ASP A 283 -26.34 10.76 6.07
C ASP A 283 -27.65 10.14 6.61
N GLY A 284 -28.80 10.46 6.02
CA GLY A 284 -30.11 9.93 6.43
C GLY A 284 -30.62 10.47 7.77
N VAL A 285 -30.11 11.62 8.23
CA VAL A 285 -30.46 12.24 9.52
C VAL A 285 -31.27 13.54 9.38
N LEU A 286 -31.68 13.92 8.17
CA LEU A 286 -32.39 15.18 7.89
C LEU A 286 -33.64 15.39 8.76
N GLU A 287 -34.45 14.35 8.96
CA GLU A 287 -35.66 14.44 9.80
C GLU A 287 -35.33 14.62 11.29
N GLN A 288 -34.23 14.01 11.75
CA GLN A 288 -33.80 14.05 13.15
C GLN A 288 -33.12 15.38 13.50
N SER A 289 -32.59 16.07 12.50
CA SER A 289 -31.84 17.34 12.64
C SER A 289 -32.67 18.60 12.39
N GLN A 290 -34.01 18.48 12.28
CA GLN A 290 -34.91 19.61 12.03
C GLN A 290 -34.81 20.72 13.09
N ASN A 291 -34.57 20.35 14.34
CA ASN A 291 -34.38 21.29 15.45
C ASN A 291 -33.18 22.22 15.23
N VAL A 292 -32.10 21.74 14.60
CA VAL A 292 -30.93 22.56 14.27
C VAL A 292 -31.22 23.45 13.08
N LEU A 293 -31.87 22.90 12.03
CA LEU A 293 -32.23 23.66 10.83
C LEU A 293 -33.16 24.85 11.13
N GLN A 294 -34.03 24.72 12.13
CA GLN A 294 -34.93 25.80 12.57
C GLN A 294 -34.25 26.84 13.47
N ASN A 295 -33.05 26.57 14.00
CA ASN A 295 -32.35 27.47 14.90
C ASN A 295 -31.44 28.45 14.12
N HIS A 296 -32.06 29.43 13.46
CA HIS A 296 -31.35 30.36 12.59
C HIS A 296 -30.25 31.17 13.31
N ASP A 297 -30.46 31.53 14.58
CA ASP A 297 -29.44 32.26 15.36
C ASP A 297 -28.21 31.39 15.61
N PHE A 298 -28.39 30.11 15.90
CA PHE A 298 -27.27 29.18 16.02
C PHE A 298 -26.54 29.00 14.69
N ILE A 299 -27.27 28.87 13.57
CA ILE A 299 -26.65 28.72 12.24
C ILE A 299 -25.84 29.99 11.90
N ARG A 300 -26.37 31.19 12.19
CA ARG A 300 -25.63 32.45 11.98
C ARG A 300 -24.32 32.48 12.76
N ASP A 301 -24.32 31.98 14.00
CA ASP A 301 -23.12 31.94 14.84
C ASP A 301 -22.08 30.90 14.37
N MET A 302 -22.52 29.83 13.69
CA MET A 302 -21.65 28.72 13.24
C MET A 302 -21.29 28.79 11.76
N ARG A 303 -21.91 29.64 10.93
CA ARG A 303 -21.77 29.64 9.46
C ARG A 303 -20.33 29.70 8.95
N ALA A 304 -19.45 30.42 9.66
CA ALA A 304 -18.03 30.52 9.31
C ALA A 304 -17.23 29.22 9.54
N LEU A 305 -17.83 28.25 10.24
CA LEU A 305 -17.25 26.97 10.66
C LEU A 305 -17.94 25.78 9.96
N MET A 306 -18.58 26.01 8.81
CA MET A 306 -19.28 24.99 8.00
C MET A 306 -18.62 24.78 6.64
N TRP A 307 -17.30 24.81 6.59
CA TRP A 307 -16.53 24.61 5.37
C TRP A 307 -16.15 23.14 5.15
N ASP A 308 -16.14 22.34 6.22
CA ASP A 308 -15.96 20.88 6.18
C ASP A 308 -17.29 20.14 6.43
N GLU A 309 -17.50 19.03 5.72
CA GLU A 309 -18.69 18.20 5.87
C GLU A 309 -18.81 17.62 7.29
N GLU A 310 -17.70 17.23 7.92
CA GLU A 310 -17.68 16.65 9.26
C GLU A 310 -18.09 17.67 10.34
N GLN A 311 -17.71 18.94 10.19
CA GLN A 311 -18.20 20.01 11.06
C GLN A 311 -19.72 20.11 11.02
N ILE A 312 -20.32 20.04 9.82
CA ILE A 312 -21.77 20.08 9.64
C ILE A 312 -22.44 18.86 10.29
N ARG A 313 -21.88 17.66 10.09
CA ARG A 313 -22.36 16.40 10.70
C ARG A 313 -22.43 16.44 12.22
N LEU A 314 -21.54 17.19 12.85
CA LEU A 314 -21.47 17.28 14.31
C LEU A 314 -22.51 18.22 14.92
N LEU A 315 -23.04 19.19 14.16
CA LEU A 315 -23.96 20.20 14.69
C LEU A 315 -25.18 19.61 15.41
N PRO A 316 -25.89 18.60 14.88
CA PRO A 316 -27.00 17.95 15.59
C PRO A 316 -26.58 17.35 16.92
N VAL A 317 -25.42 16.69 16.96
CA VAL A 317 -24.90 16.06 18.19
C VAL A 317 -24.54 17.13 19.21
N LEU A 318 -23.82 18.18 18.80
CA LEU A 318 -23.35 19.26 19.67
C LEU A 318 -24.50 20.08 20.26
N VAL A 319 -25.54 20.37 19.47
CA VAL A 319 -26.71 21.16 19.91
C VAL A 319 -27.55 20.42 20.95
N THR A 320 -27.57 19.08 20.93
CA THR A 320 -28.31 18.30 21.94
C THR A 320 -27.61 18.24 23.30
N LYS A 321 -26.33 18.64 23.38
CA LYS A 321 -25.57 18.68 24.63
C LYS A 321 -25.75 20.04 25.32
N PRO A 322 -25.68 20.10 26.66
CA PRO A 322 -25.74 21.36 27.41
C PRO A 322 -24.43 22.16 27.32
N TYR A 323 -23.89 22.32 26.11
CA TYR A 323 -22.66 23.06 25.85
C TYR A 323 -22.95 24.54 25.58
N SER A 324 -22.03 25.42 25.99
CA SER A 324 -22.10 26.83 25.62
C SER A 324 -21.78 27.01 24.14
N ARG A 325 -22.27 28.10 23.53
CA ARG A 325 -21.96 28.43 22.13
C ARG A 325 -20.46 28.57 21.90
N ASP A 326 -19.74 29.22 22.81
CA ASP A 326 -18.28 29.38 22.75
C ASP A 326 -17.54 28.04 22.72
N LEU A 327 -18.05 27.04 23.47
CA LEU A 327 -17.46 25.69 23.48
C LEU A 327 -17.71 25.00 22.13
N VAL A 328 -18.91 25.10 21.58
CA VAL A 328 -19.24 24.53 20.25
C VAL A 328 -18.35 25.15 19.18
N GLN A 329 -18.19 26.48 19.16
CA GLN A 329 -17.27 27.15 18.23
C GLN A 329 -15.83 26.68 18.43
N SER A 330 -15.39 26.57 19.68
CA SER A 330 -14.04 26.11 20.01
C SER A 330 -13.77 24.67 19.56
N ILE A 331 -14.77 23.79 19.55
CA ILE A 331 -14.66 22.43 19.01
C ILE A 331 -14.53 22.47 17.49
N LEU A 332 -15.40 23.23 16.82
CA LEU A 332 -15.47 23.25 15.36
C LEU A 332 -14.32 24.00 14.68
N ILE A 333 -13.68 24.96 15.35
CA ILE A 333 -12.62 25.78 14.71
C ILE A 333 -11.33 25.02 14.39
N ASN A 334 -11.02 23.94 15.11
CA ASN A 334 -9.76 23.21 14.98
C ASN A 334 -10.02 21.77 14.51
N PRO A 335 -9.42 21.33 13.38
CA PRO A 335 -9.49 19.96 12.87
C PRO A 335 -9.32 18.88 13.92
N ALA A 336 -8.27 18.99 14.73
CA ALA A 336 -7.98 17.98 15.73
C ALA A 336 -9.11 17.80 16.75
N TYR A 337 -9.87 18.85 17.04
CA TYR A 337 -10.92 18.82 18.05
C TYR A 337 -12.21 18.25 17.49
N TYR A 338 -12.64 18.66 16.30
CA TYR A 338 -13.88 18.15 15.72
C TYR A 338 -13.73 16.71 15.22
N HIS A 339 -12.61 16.32 14.61
CA HIS A 339 -12.34 14.91 14.27
C HIS A 339 -12.35 14.02 15.52
N SER A 340 -11.68 14.47 16.59
CA SER A 340 -11.66 13.72 17.85
C SER A 340 -13.05 13.63 18.48
N TYR A 341 -13.85 14.70 18.42
CA TYR A 341 -15.21 14.69 18.93
C TYR A 341 -16.10 13.73 18.14
N ALA A 342 -16.00 13.70 16.81
CA ALA A 342 -16.75 12.77 15.96
C ALA A 342 -16.48 11.32 16.35
N LEU A 343 -15.20 10.94 16.45
CA LEU A 343 -14.81 9.60 16.89
C LEU A 343 -15.26 9.29 18.33
N LEU A 344 -15.17 10.24 19.26
CA LEU A 344 -15.69 10.07 20.61
C LEU A 344 -17.21 9.89 20.64
N ALA A 345 -17.94 10.57 19.75
CA ALA A 345 -19.39 10.43 19.62
C ALA A 345 -19.76 9.05 19.08
N GLU A 346 -19.07 8.56 18.05
CA GLU A 346 -19.22 7.20 17.53
C GLU A 346 -18.97 6.13 18.61
N LEU A 347 -17.96 6.34 19.44
CA LEU A 347 -17.61 5.45 20.55
C LEU A 347 -18.58 5.59 21.76
N GLY A 348 -19.44 6.62 21.77
CA GLY A 348 -20.34 6.92 22.89
C GLY A 348 -19.64 7.46 24.14
N ILE A 349 -18.49 8.15 24.00
CA ILE A 349 -17.61 8.58 25.10
C ILE A 349 -17.50 10.11 25.17
N THR A 350 -18.61 10.83 25.03
CA THR A 350 -18.61 12.31 25.07
C THR A 350 -18.94 12.89 26.45
N GLN A 351 -19.19 12.05 27.46
CA GLN A 351 -19.79 12.47 28.74
C GLN A 351 -18.90 13.45 29.54
N HIS A 352 -17.57 13.26 29.53
CA HIS A 352 -16.60 14.12 30.22
C HIS A 352 -15.88 15.10 29.28
N PHE A 353 -16.34 15.22 28.02
CA PHE A 353 -15.62 15.99 27.00
C PHE A 353 -15.43 17.45 27.44
N GLN A 354 -16.49 18.14 27.87
CA GLN A 354 -16.41 19.55 28.29
C GLN A 354 -15.42 19.76 29.45
N GLU A 355 -15.43 18.86 30.43
CA GLU A 355 -14.53 18.91 31.58
C GLU A 355 -13.07 18.76 31.12
N TYR A 356 -12.77 17.74 30.31
CA TYR A 356 -11.42 17.49 29.84
C TYR A 356 -10.94 18.56 28.86
N PHE A 357 -11.81 19.03 27.97
CA PHE A 357 -11.49 20.05 27.00
C PHE A 357 -11.17 21.41 27.65
N ALA A 358 -11.53 21.65 28.91
CA ALA A 358 -11.12 22.86 29.63
C ALA A 358 -9.60 22.91 29.91
N TYR A 359 -8.91 21.76 29.93
CA TYR A 359 -7.49 21.67 30.25
C TYR A 359 -6.61 21.78 29.00
N PRO A 360 -5.59 22.68 28.97
CA PRO A 360 -4.69 22.82 27.82
C PRO A 360 -3.98 21.52 27.43
N GLU A 361 -3.52 20.74 28.41
CA GLU A 361 -2.83 19.46 28.20
C GLU A 361 -3.73 18.45 27.45
N LYS A 362 -5.03 18.43 27.75
CA LYS A 362 -6.00 17.54 27.09
C LYS A 362 -6.23 17.96 25.65
N LYS A 363 -6.18 19.26 25.33
CA LYS A 363 -6.25 19.76 23.94
C LYS A 363 -5.00 19.38 23.15
N GLU A 364 -3.81 19.49 23.76
CA GLU A 364 -2.56 19.04 23.16
C GLU A 364 -2.60 17.54 22.82
N GLN A 365 -3.19 16.73 23.70
CA GLN A 365 -3.42 15.30 23.43
C GLN A 365 -4.31 15.07 22.20
N LEU A 366 -5.38 15.85 22.01
CA LEU A 366 -6.23 15.72 20.82
C LEU A 366 -5.46 16.06 19.54
N SER A 367 -4.63 17.11 19.56
CA SER A 367 -3.73 17.45 18.44
C SER A 367 -2.75 16.33 18.12
N PHE A 368 -2.19 15.68 19.13
CA PHE A 368 -1.33 14.50 18.94
C PHE A 368 -2.10 13.32 18.34
N ILE A 369 -3.30 13.02 18.85
CA ILE A 369 -4.13 11.91 18.39
C ILE A 369 -4.55 12.11 16.94
N ASP A 370 -4.97 13.32 16.57
CA ASP A 370 -5.40 13.61 15.20
C ASP A 370 -4.28 13.44 14.17
N ALA A 371 -3.04 13.72 14.57
CA ALA A 371 -1.85 13.55 13.71
C ALA A 371 -1.45 12.08 13.46
N LEU A 372 -2.05 11.10 14.15
CA LEU A 372 -1.75 9.68 13.94
C LEU A 372 -2.25 9.20 12.57
N GLY A 373 -1.51 8.31 11.91
CA GLY A 373 -1.93 7.73 10.62
C GLY A 373 -2.90 6.56 10.74
N ASP A 374 -2.83 5.77 11.82
CA ASP A 374 -3.63 4.57 12.04
C ASP A 374 -4.94 4.88 12.81
N GLU A 375 -6.07 4.59 12.18
CA GLU A 375 -7.40 4.90 12.72
C GLU A 375 -7.72 4.12 14.00
N ASN A 376 -7.26 2.87 14.11
CA ASN A 376 -7.44 2.08 15.33
C ASN A 376 -6.64 2.66 16.49
N SER A 377 -5.42 3.13 16.24
CA SER A 377 -4.60 3.81 17.25
C SER A 377 -5.27 5.11 17.70
N LYS A 378 -5.89 5.89 16.79
CA LYS A 378 -6.70 7.06 17.16
C LYS A 378 -7.84 6.69 18.09
N LYS A 379 -8.68 5.74 17.68
CA LYS A 379 -9.84 5.27 18.45
C LYS A 379 -9.42 4.79 19.83
N LEU A 380 -8.37 3.98 19.94
CA LEU A 380 -7.88 3.50 21.23
C LEU A 380 -7.38 4.65 22.11
N CYS A 381 -6.59 5.58 21.57
CA CYS A 381 -6.14 6.75 22.32
C CYS A 381 -7.32 7.59 22.82
N LEU A 382 -8.37 7.76 22.02
CA LEU A 382 -9.59 8.46 22.42
C LEU A 382 -10.37 7.74 23.53
N ILE A 383 -10.41 6.40 23.53
CA ILE A 383 -10.96 5.62 24.64
C ILE A 383 -10.22 5.95 25.95
N PHE A 384 -8.88 5.95 25.92
CA PHE A 384 -8.06 6.31 27.09
C PHE A 384 -8.15 7.80 27.44
N TRP A 385 -8.33 8.67 26.46
CA TRP A 385 -8.53 10.11 26.67
C TRP A 385 -9.86 10.40 27.36
N GLY A 386 -10.95 9.74 26.93
CA GLY A 386 -12.33 10.01 27.37
C GLY A 386 -12.80 9.20 28.59
N LYS A 387 -12.23 8.02 28.83
CA LYS A 387 -12.52 7.19 30.02
C LYS A 387 -11.39 7.18 31.05
N GLY A 388 -10.20 7.69 30.70
CA GLY A 388 -8.99 7.61 31.52
C GLY A 388 -8.26 8.94 31.68
N HIS A 389 -7.19 8.90 32.47
CA HIS A 389 -6.36 10.05 32.80
C HIS A 389 -4.92 9.88 32.30
N PHE A 390 -4.77 9.42 31.06
CA PHE A 390 -3.44 9.28 30.46
C PHE A 390 -2.82 10.66 30.22
N THR A 391 -1.53 10.76 30.51
CA THR A 391 -0.65 11.84 30.07
C THR A 391 -0.31 11.70 28.59
N LEU A 392 0.19 12.76 27.97
CA LEU A 392 0.64 12.69 26.57
C LEU A 392 1.75 11.64 26.38
N GLN A 393 2.63 11.48 27.37
CA GLN A 393 3.70 10.49 27.33
C GLN A 393 3.14 9.05 27.35
N GLU A 394 2.16 8.77 28.21
CA GLU A 394 1.51 7.46 28.25
C GLU A 394 0.74 7.14 26.94
N LEU A 395 0.15 8.15 26.28
CA LEU A 395 -0.46 7.98 24.96
C LEU A 395 0.60 7.65 23.89
N LYS A 396 1.77 8.30 23.92
CA LYS A 396 2.88 7.96 23.03
C LYS A 396 3.39 6.53 23.25
N GLU A 397 3.51 6.10 24.50
CA GLU A 397 3.88 4.73 24.84
C GLU A 397 2.84 3.71 24.36
N LEU A 398 1.55 4.06 24.46
CA LEU A 398 0.46 3.24 23.93
C LEU A 398 0.55 3.10 22.40
N VAL A 399 0.81 4.19 21.68
CA VAL A 399 0.99 4.16 20.22
C VAL A 399 2.20 3.31 19.82
N ALA A 400 3.33 3.46 20.52
CA ALA A 400 4.49 2.61 20.29
C ALA A 400 4.17 1.11 20.53
N ALA A 401 3.30 0.81 21.51
CA ALA A 401 2.84 -0.54 21.75
C ALA A 401 1.92 -1.05 20.63
N THR A 402 1.02 -0.22 20.06
CA THR A 402 0.15 -0.64 18.95
C THR A 402 0.94 -0.86 17.66
N GLU A 403 2.02 -0.11 17.44
CA GLU A 403 2.97 -0.35 16.34
C GLU A 403 3.73 -1.68 16.54
N LYS A 404 4.18 -1.96 17.76
CA LYS A 404 4.86 -3.22 18.09
C LYS A 404 3.92 -4.43 18.01
N TYR A 405 2.64 -4.26 18.35
CA TYR A 405 1.64 -5.32 18.40
C TYR A 405 0.39 -4.94 17.59
N PRO A 406 0.35 -5.26 16.27
CA PRO A 406 -0.70 -4.77 15.36
C PRO A 406 -2.14 -5.14 15.72
N MET A 407 -2.36 -6.22 16.49
CA MET A 407 -3.70 -6.63 16.95
C MET A 407 -4.15 -5.92 18.22
N LEU A 408 -3.27 -5.19 18.92
CA LEU A 408 -3.54 -4.61 20.22
C LEU A 408 -4.70 -3.61 20.16
N ALA A 409 -4.64 -2.67 19.21
CA ALA A 409 -5.62 -1.60 19.10
C ALA A 409 -7.03 -2.14 18.88
N ALA A 410 -7.19 -2.96 17.84
CA ALA A 410 -8.47 -3.59 17.51
C ALA A 410 -9.01 -4.45 18.67
N THR A 411 -8.15 -5.26 19.31
CA THR A 411 -8.58 -6.08 20.47
C THR A 411 -9.11 -5.22 21.62
N LEU A 412 -8.39 -4.15 21.99
CA LEU A 412 -8.77 -3.34 23.14
C LEU A 412 -10.02 -2.50 22.88
N ILE A 413 -10.19 -1.98 21.66
CA ILE A 413 -11.41 -1.29 21.24
C ILE A 413 -12.61 -2.24 21.36
N ASP A 414 -12.51 -3.44 20.79
CA ASP A 414 -13.61 -4.40 20.82
C ASP A 414 -13.95 -4.86 22.25
N LEU A 415 -12.94 -5.09 23.09
CA LEU A 415 -13.16 -5.46 24.49
C LEU A 415 -13.89 -4.36 25.28
N ASP A 416 -13.63 -3.09 24.97
CA ASP A 416 -14.33 -1.94 25.55
C ASP A 416 -15.76 -1.83 25.01
N GLN A 417 -15.95 -1.90 23.69
CA GLN A 417 -17.26 -1.77 23.05
C GLN A 417 -18.23 -2.90 23.39
N THR A 418 -17.72 -4.14 23.49
CA THR A 418 -18.51 -5.32 23.89
C THR A 418 -18.80 -5.36 25.39
N LYS A 419 -18.28 -4.40 26.18
CA LYS A 419 -18.35 -4.36 27.65
C LYS A 419 -17.81 -5.65 28.31
N THR A 420 -16.94 -6.37 27.61
CA THR A 420 -16.27 -7.58 28.12
C THR A 420 -15.24 -7.22 29.19
N VAL A 421 -14.67 -6.02 29.09
CA VAL A 421 -13.83 -5.40 30.13
C VAL A 421 -14.63 -4.29 30.81
N ILE A 422 -14.69 -4.32 32.14
CA ILE A 422 -15.63 -3.48 32.91
C ILE A 422 -14.99 -2.16 33.33
N SER A 423 -13.65 -2.05 33.32
CA SER A 423 -12.95 -0.83 33.75
C SER A 423 -11.78 -0.41 32.88
N ILE A 424 -11.56 0.90 32.78
CA ILE A 424 -10.40 1.49 32.11
C ILE A 424 -9.06 1.04 32.70
N LYS A 425 -9.03 0.73 34.01
CA LYS A 425 -7.84 0.19 34.70
C LYS A 425 -7.44 -1.18 34.16
N GLU A 426 -8.41 -2.02 33.80
CA GLU A 426 -8.15 -3.32 33.19
C GLU A 426 -7.65 -3.18 31.75
N LEU A 427 -8.21 -2.25 30.95
CA LEU A 427 -7.70 -1.93 29.62
C LEU A 427 -6.27 -1.41 29.67
N GLN A 428 -5.96 -0.50 30.60
CA GLN A 428 -4.60 0.00 30.83
C GLN A 428 -3.64 -1.15 31.17
N LYS A 429 -4.05 -2.06 32.06
CA LYS A 429 -3.24 -3.22 32.42
C LYS A 429 -2.96 -4.15 31.22
N LEU A 430 -3.90 -4.28 30.28
CA LEU A 430 -3.71 -5.07 29.07
C LEU A 430 -2.76 -4.37 28.09
N ALA A 431 -2.97 -3.07 27.85
CA ALA A 431 -2.10 -2.25 27.01
C ALA A 431 -0.63 -2.30 27.46
N LEU A 432 -0.39 -2.22 28.77
CA LEU A 432 0.94 -2.15 29.36
C LEU A 432 1.57 -3.52 29.67
N ARG A 433 0.91 -4.64 29.33
CA ARG A 433 1.43 -6.00 29.57
C ARG A 433 1.41 -6.84 28.29
N PRO A 434 2.49 -6.79 27.50
CA PRO A 434 2.65 -7.49 26.22
C PRO A 434 2.08 -8.90 26.17
N GLN A 435 2.57 -9.76 27.05
CA GLN A 435 2.21 -11.17 27.05
C GLN A 435 0.71 -11.38 27.30
N ILE A 436 0.09 -10.60 28.19
CA ILE A 436 -1.32 -10.79 28.55
C ILE A 436 -2.23 -10.35 27.41
N HIS A 437 -1.95 -9.20 26.78
CA HIS A 437 -2.78 -8.79 25.67
C HIS A 437 -2.57 -9.69 24.46
N LEU A 438 -1.35 -10.14 24.14
CA LEU A 438 -1.11 -11.04 23.01
C LEU A 438 -1.93 -12.33 23.15
N GLN A 439 -1.96 -12.92 24.36
CA GLN A 439 -2.81 -14.07 24.65
C GLN A 439 -4.30 -13.76 24.41
N LYS A 440 -4.78 -12.59 24.86
CA LYS A 440 -6.18 -12.18 24.65
C LYS A 440 -6.50 -11.88 23.19
N SER A 441 -5.64 -11.14 22.49
CA SER A 441 -5.76 -10.78 21.08
C SER A 441 -5.84 -12.04 20.22
N ILE A 442 -4.94 -13.01 20.43
CA ILE A 442 -4.99 -14.27 19.70
C ILE A 442 -6.29 -15.03 20.00
N ALA A 443 -6.66 -15.17 21.27
CA ALA A 443 -7.87 -15.89 21.64
C ALA A 443 -9.17 -15.22 21.14
N TYR A 444 -9.14 -13.91 20.90
CA TYR A 444 -10.26 -13.11 20.40
C TYR A 444 -10.35 -13.15 18.88
N HIS A 445 -9.28 -12.72 18.18
CA HIS A 445 -9.26 -12.64 16.73
C HIS A 445 -9.32 -14.00 16.04
N TYR A 446 -8.92 -15.08 16.73
CA TYR A 446 -9.02 -16.47 16.25
C TYR A 446 -10.09 -17.28 16.99
N SER A 447 -11.07 -16.62 17.61
CA SER A 447 -12.09 -17.28 18.44
C SER A 447 -12.90 -18.35 17.68
N ALA A 448 -13.17 -18.14 16.39
CA ALA A 448 -13.81 -19.12 15.51
C ALA A 448 -12.96 -20.39 15.39
N GLU A 449 -11.68 -20.27 15.04
CA GLU A 449 -10.75 -21.40 14.93
C GLU A 449 -10.54 -22.10 16.28
N PHE A 450 -10.47 -21.34 17.38
CA PHE A 450 -10.40 -21.92 18.72
C PHE A 450 -11.62 -22.80 19.03
N LYS A 451 -12.81 -22.37 18.59
CA LYS A 451 -14.05 -23.13 18.77
C LYS A 451 -14.13 -24.33 17.81
N ASP A 452 -13.97 -24.08 16.51
CA ASP A 452 -14.19 -25.05 15.44
C ASP A 452 -13.16 -26.17 15.46
N TYR A 453 -11.90 -25.84 15.79
CA TYR A 453 -10.79 -26.81 15.88
C TYR A 453 -10.49 -27.28 17.30
N GLN A 454 -11.31 -26.89 18.29
CA GLN A 454 -11.19 -27.27 19.70
C GLN A 454 -9.81 -26.96 20.30
N LEU A 455 -9.29 -25.76 20.03
CA LEU A 455 -7.99 -25.31 20.52
C LEU A 455 -8.12 -24.83 21.97
N LYS A 456 -7.10 -25.09 22.81
CA LYS A 456 -7.15 -24.72 24.23
C LYS A 456 -6.50 -23.37 24.46
N LYS A 457 -7.24 -22.42 25.03
CA LYS A 457 -6.70 -21.11 25.45
C LYS A 457 -5.59 -21.22 26.50
N SER A 458 -5.53 -22.33 27.25
CA SER A 458 -4.44 -22.60 28.18
C SER A 458 -3.08 -22.73 27.50
N ASP A 459 -3.03 -23.16 26.23
CA ASP A 459 -1.78 -23.41 25.52
C ASP A 459 -1.04 -22.09 25.23
N LEU A 460 -1.78 -20.98 25.12
CA LEU A 460 -1.21 -19.63 24.98
C LEU A 460 -0.43 -19.18 26.23
N LYS A 461 -0.73 -19.72 27.41
CA LYS A 461 -0.03 -19.36 28.66
C LYS A 461 1.37 -19.97 28.74
N ASN A 462 1.64 -20.98 27.93
CA ASN A 462 2.92 -21.68 27.92
C ASN A 462 3.94 -21.00 26.99
N LEU A 463 3.51 -19.99 26.22
CA LEU A 463 4.34 -19.29 25.26
C LEU A 463 4.84 -17.95 25.81
N ASP A 464 6.08 -17.61 25.52
CA ASP A 464 6.65 -16.30 25.82
C ASP A 464 6.16 -15.20 24.85
N GLU A 465 6.58 -13.95 25.07
CA GLU A 465 6.18 -12.82 24.22
C GLU A 465 6.58 -13.02 22.74
N LYS A 466 7.80 -13.50 22.49
CA LYS A 466 8.32 -13.71 21.13
C LYS A 466 7.54 -14.82 20.43
N GLU A 467 7.31 -15.93 21.11
CA GLU A 467 6.54 -17.05 20.60
C GLU A 467 5.07 -16.68 20.32
N LEU A 468 4.46 -15.82 21.13
CA LEU A 468 3.10 -15.33 20.89
C LEU A 468 3.01 -14.44 19.65
N ILE A 469 4.01 -13.57 19.44
CA ILE A 469 4.10 -12.76 18.20
C ILE A 469 4.20 -13.69 16.99
N GLU A 470 5.13 -14.65 17.01
CA GLU A 470 5.32 -15.62 15.92
C GLU A 470 4.06 -16.48 15.70
N LEU A 471 3.38 -16.90 16.77
CA LEU A 471 2.11 -17.60 16.72
C LEU A 471 1.03 -16.77 16.02
N SER A 472 0.87 -15.50 16.41
CA SER A 472 -0.14 -14.61 15.80
C SER A 472 0.06 -14.46 14.29
N ARG A 473 1.31 -14.32 13.84
CA ARG A 473 1.68 -14.23 12.43
C ARG A 473 1.43 -15.56 11.70
N SER A 474 1.75 -16.67 12.36
CA SER A 474 1.55 -18.00 11.80
C SER A 474 0.07 -18.33 11.61
N LEU A 475 -0.78 -17.99 12.58
CA LEU A 475 -2.23 -18.18 12.47
C LEU A 475 -2.83 -17.33 11.35
N ASP A 476 -2.33 -16.11 11.15
CA ASP A 476 -2.75 -15.23 10.04
C ASP A 476 -2.41 -15.85 8.68
N VAL A 477 -1.20 -16.42 8.55
CA VAL A 477 -0.77 -17.13 7.34
C VAL A 477 -1.67 -18.32 7.06
N LEU A 478 -1.98 -19.15 8.06
CA LEU A 478 -2.86 -20.31 7.87
C LEU A 478 -4.27 -19.88 7.43
N ARG A 479 -4.83 -18.85 8.06
CA ARG A 479 -6.15 -18.32 7.72
C ARG A 479 -6.18 -17.76 6.30
N LYS A 480 -5.22 -16.92 5.92
CA LYS A 480 -5.13 -16.32 4.57
C LYS A 480 -4.85 -17.36 3.48
N ALA A 481 -4.16 -18.44 3.82
CA ALA A 481 -3.94 -19.58 2.93
C ALA A 481 -5.18 -20.49 2.78
N GLY A 482 -6.25 -20.27 3.57
CA GLY A 482 -7.46 -21.09 3.54
C GLY A 482 -7.27 -22.50 4.12
N ILE A 483 -6.28 -22.69 4.99
CA ILE A 483 -6.03 -23.97 5.65
C ILE A 483 -7.15 -24.24 6.66
N THR A 484 -7.83 -25.38 6.52
CA THR A 484 -8.99 -25.75 7.36
C THR A 484 -8.72 -26.97 8.25
N GLN A 485 -7.54 -27.58 8.13
CA GLN A 485 -7.15 -28.75 8.91
C GLN A 485 -6.90 -28.36 10.36
N ALA A 486 -7.72 -28.87 11.29
CA ALA A 486 -7.58 -28.61 12.73
C ALA A 486 -6.17 -28.93 13.27
N ASP A 487 -5.53 -29.99 12.76
CA ASP A 487 -4.19 -30.40 13.19
C ASP A 487 -3.11 -29.38 12.86
N ALA A 488 -3.27 -28.60 11.78
CA ALA A 488 -2.35 -27.53 11.43
C ALA A 488 -2.31 -26.48 12.57
N TYR A 489 -3.48 -25.98 12.97
CA TYR A 489 -3.62 -25.01 14.06
C TYR A 489 -3.14 -25.56 15.40
N LYS A 490 -3.49 -26.82 15.72
CA LYS A 490 -3.04 -27.48 16.96
C LYS A 490 -1.53 -27.61 17.04
N LEU A 491 -0.84 -27.90 15.93
CA LEU A 491 0.61 -28.05 15.91
C LEU A 491 1.33 -26.72 16.16
N VAL A 492 0.87 -25.62 15.54
CA VAL A 492 1.48 -24.28 15.75
C VAL A 492 1.37 -23.82 17.21
N LEU A 493 0.37 -24.28 17.95
CA LEU A 493 0.17 -23.94 19.38
C LEU A 493 1.09 -24.70 20.35
N LYS A 494 1.73 -25.80 19.93
CA LYS A 494 2.53 -26.63 20.85
C LYS A 494 3.82 -25.93 21.30
N GLN A 495 4.18 -26.09 22.56
CA GLN A 495 5.46 -25.60 23.13
C GLN A 495 6.63 -26.58 22.88
N ASN A 496 6.58 -27.38 21.82
CA ASN A 496 7.64 -28.33 21.47
C ASN A 496 8.37 -27.88 20.20
N ASN A 497 9.45 -28.60 19.85
CA ASN A 497 10.26 -28.34 18.65
C ASN A 497 9.42 -28.18 17.37
N GLN A 498 8.41 -29.05 17.19
CA GLN A 498 7.52 -29.00 16.02
C GLN A 498 6.73 -27.68 15.95
N GLY A 499 6.12 -27.26 17.06
CA GLY A 499 5.39 -26.00 17.12
C GLY A 499 6.31 -24.79 16.91
N GLN A 500 7.51 -24.83 17.49
CA GLN A 500 8.52 -23.78 17.32
C GLN A 500 8.96 -23.65 15.85
N ILE A 501 9.22 -24.77 15.16
CA ILE A 501 9.56 -24.77 13.72
C ILE A 501 8.45 -24.10 12.91
N LEU A 502 7.18 -24.47 13.16
CA LEU A 502 6.05 -23.87 12.44
C LEU A 502 5.99 -22.35 12.65
N ARG A 503 6.11 -21.92 13.92
CA ARG A 503 6.11 -20.49 14.29
C ARG A 503 7.24 -19.71 13.62
N MET A 504 8.38 -20.36 13.39
CA MET A 504 9.55 -19.77 12.75
C MET A 504 9.42 -19.66 11.22
N PHE A 505 8.88 -20.69 10.55
CA PHE A 505 8.85 -20.74 9.08
C PHE A 505 7.58 -20.17 8.45
N LEU A 506 6.40 -20.38 9.04
CA LEU A 506 5.13 -19.95 8.45
C LEU A 506 5.10 -18.45 8.13
N PRO A 507 5.55 -17.53 9.02
CA PRO A 507 5.55 -16.10 8.71
C PRO A 507 6.33 -15.74 7.45
N GLY A 508 7.45 -16.42 7.17
CA GLY A 508 8.25 -16.19 5.97
C GLY A 508 7.56 -16.61 4.68
N LEU A 509 6.66 -17.61 4.75
CA LEU A 509 5.87 -18.05 3.59
C LEU A 509 4.79 -17.04 3.19
N ALA A 510 4.45 -16.08 4.06
CA ALA A 510 3.52 -15.00 3.73
C ALA A 510 4.02 -14.13 2.57
N LEU A 511 5.33 -14.03 2.39
CA LEU A 511 6.01 -13.21 1.39
C LEU A 511 5.95 -13.81 -0.03
N VAL A 512 5.50 -15.06 -0.17
CA VAL A 512 5.34 -15.71 -1.47
C VAL A 512 4.05 -15.18 -2.11
N GLU A 513 4.20 -14.38 -3.17
CA GLU A 513 3.08 -13.71 -3.86
C GLU A 513 2.09 -14.72 -4.46
N ASN A 514 2.61 -15.78 -5.08
CA ASN A 514 1.78 -16.82 -5.67
C ASN A 514 1.11 -17.66 -4.57
N THR A 515 -0.22 -17.56 -4.48
CA THR A 515 -1.02 -18.22 -3.45
C THR A 515 -0.95 -19.76 -3.56
N ASN A 516 -0.88 -20.31 -4.77
CA ASN A 516 -0.77 -21.77 -4.96
C ASN A 516 0.61 -22.26 -4.50
N HIS A 517 1.68 -21.57 -4.87
CA HIS A 517 3.04 -21.90 -4.40
C HIS A 517 3.13 -21.80 -2.88
N ARG A 518 2.57 -20.74 -2.28
CA ARG A 518 2.50 -20.59 -0.83
C ARG A 518 1.81 -21.78 -0.15
N ASN A 519 0.67 -22.21 -0.68
CA ASN A 519 -0.08 -23.34 -0.13
C ASN A 519 0.70 -24.67 -0.25
N GLU A 520 1.37 -24.90 -1.39
CA GLU A 520 2.24 -26.07 -1.57
C GLU A 520 3.43 -26.07 -0.59
N LEU A 521 4.06 -24.92 -0.35
CA LEU A 521 5.15 -24.79 0.61
C LEU A 521 4.68 -25.02 2.06
N ILE A 522 3.49 -24.52 2.42
CA ILE A 522 2.88 -24.79 3.73
C ILE A 522 2.64 -26.30 3.89
N ASN A 523 2.06 -26.96 2.88
CA ASN A 523 1.83 -28.40 2.90
C ASN A 523 3.14 -29.20 2.98
N LEU A 524 4.18 -28.77 2.26
CA LEU A 524 5.51 -29.36 2.30
C LEU A 524 6.11 -29.27 3.71
N LEU A 525 6.02 -28.11 4.37
CA LEU A 525 6.48 -27.93 5.74
C LEU A 525 5.76 -28.87 6.72
N TYR A 526 4.43 -28.95 6.65
CA TYR A 526 3.65 -29.88 7.46
C TYR A 526 4.02 -31.34 7.20
N LYS A 527 4.25 -31.71 5.94
CA LYS A 527 4.69 -33.06 5.56
C LYS A 527 6.03 -33.42 6.22
N GLY A 528 6.97 -32.48 6.26
CA GLY A 528 8.24 -32.66 6.99
C GLY A 528 8.04 -32.86 8.49
N ILE A 529 7.21 -32.01 9.12
CA ILE A 529 6.99 -32.04 10.57
C ILE A 529 6.23 -33.29 11.02
N GLN A 530 5.24 -33.73 10.23
CA GLN A 530 4.38 -34.86 10.58
C GLN A 530 4.96 -36.21 10.17
N LYS A 531 5.67 -36.27 9.02
CA LYS A 531 6.14 -37.53 8.40
C LYS A 531 7.66 -37.64 8.29
N GLY A 532 8.40 -36.65 8.76
CA GLY A 532 9.86 -36.62 8.80
C GLY A 532 10.53 -36.12 7.51
N ILE A 533 11.83 -35.80 7.64
CA ILE A 533 12.71 -35.28 6.58
C ILE A 533 12.68 -36.14 5.31
N PRO A 534 12.78 -37.49 5.35
CA PRO A 534 12.82 -38.30 4.12
C PRO A 534 11.55 -38.17 3.27
N THR A 535 10.38 -38.08 3.92
CA THR A 535 9.09 -37.96 3.26
C THR A 535 8.93 -36.58 2.58
N GLN A 536 9.47 -35.54 3.20
CA GLN A 536 9.51 -34.19 2.62
C GLN A 536 10.49 -34.12 1.45
N GLY A 537 11.71 -34.66 1.60
CA GLY A 537 12.70 -34.68 0.53
C GLY A 537 12.22 -35.40 -0.73
N LYS A 538 11.50 -36.52 -0.58
CA LYS A 538 10.84 -37.19 -1.71
C LYS A 538 9.81 -36.29 -2.40
N ALA A 539 9.05 -35.51 -1.63
CA ALA A 539 8.07 -34.58 -2.17
C ALA A 539 8.73 -33.47 -3.00
N VAL A 540 9.87 -32.93 -2.54
CA VAL A 540 10.65 -31.93 -3.28
C VAL A 540 11.16 -32.50 -4.60
N LEU A 541 11.68 -33.73 -4.60
CA LEU A 541 12.16 -34.41 -5.82
C LEU A 541 11.07 -34.67 -6.86
N GLU A 542 9.81 -34.79 -6.42
CA GLU A 542 8.65 -35.02 -7.30
C GLU A 542 8.07 -33.71 -7.89
N MET A 543 8.52 -32.54 -7.43
CA MET A 543 8.07 -31.23 -7.93
C MET A 543 8.61 -30.95 -9.33
N LYS A 544 7.71 -30.54 -10.24
CA LYS A 544 8.04 -30.22 -11.64
C LYS A 544 7.97 -28.73 -11.97
N ASP A 545 7.35 -27.94 -11.10
CA ASP A 545 7.21 -26.50 -11.27
C ASP A 545 8.57 -25.82 -11.05
N THR A 546 9.06 -25.12 -12.08
CA THR A 546 10.39 -24.50 -12.12
C THR A 546 10.53 -23.29 -11.20
N GLU A 547 9.43 -22.62 -10.85
CA GLU A 547 9.43 -21.48 -9.94
C GLU A 547 9.27 -21.92 -8.48
N LEU A 548 8.47 -22.97 -8.23
CA LEU A 548 8.26 -23.53 -6.90
C LEU A 548 9.46 -24.34 -6.40
N LEU A 549 10.13 -25.09 -7.28
CA LEU A 549 11.19 -26.03 -6.90
C LEU A 549 12.34 -25.35 -6.12
N PRO A 550 12.90 -24.19 -6.53
CA PRO A 550 13.92 -23.50 -5.75
C PRO A 550 13.43 -23.09 -4.35
N LEU A 551 12.19 -22.59 -4.24
CA LEU A 551 11.60 -22.21 -2.95
C LEU A 551 11.42 -23.42 -2.03
N ALA A 552 11.02 -24.56 -2.60
CA ALA A 552 10.85 -25.81 -1.88
C ALA A 552 12.19 -26.40 -1.41
N GLN A 553 13.23 -26.32 -2.24
CA GLN A 553 14.59 -26.75 -1.91
C GLN A 553 15.19 -25.90 -0.80
N ASP A 554 15.02 -24.57 -0.88
CA ASP A 554 15.45 -23.65 0.18
C ASP A 554 14.73 -23.96 1.51
N LEU A 555 13.39 -24.06 1.49
CA LEU A 555 12.60 -24.39 2.68
C LEU A 555 13.02 -25.73 3.29
N TYR A 556 13.22 -26.76 2.46
CA TYR A 556 13.65 -28.09 2.90
C TYR A 556 15.03 -28.05 3.55
N THR A 557 15.98 -27.33 2.94
CA THR A 557 17.34 -27.18 3.45
C THR A 557 17.35 -26.49 4.81
N ARG A 558 16.61 -25.37 4.93
CA ARG A 558 16.46 -24.65 6.20
C ARG A 558 15.80 -25.52 7.27
N TYR A 559 14.76 -26.26 6.91
CA TYR A 559 14.07 -27.17 7.84
C TYR A 559 15.01 -28.26 8.39
N ILE A 560 15.83 -28.91 7.55
CA ILE A 560 16.78 -29.93 8.01
C ILE A 560 17.76 -29.34 9.02
N CYS A 561 18.38 -28.20 8.69
CA CYS A 561 19.37 -27.58 9.57
C CYS A 561 18.75 -27.17 10.91
N VAL A 562 17.54 -26.59 10.91
CA VAL A 562 16.82 -26.23 12.14
C VAL A 562 16.49 -27.47 12.97
N ASN A 563 15.97 -28.53 12.34
CA ASN A 563 15.68 -29.78 13.03
C ASN A 563 16.94 -30.37 13.67
N GLN A 564 18.06 -30.34 12.95
CA GLN A 564 19.36 -30.80 13.46
C GLN A 564 19.83 -29.98 14.67
N MET A 565 19.74 -28.65 14.61
CA MET A 565 20.12 -27.79 15.75
C MET A 565 19.25 -28.07 16.98
N GLN A 566 17.96 -28.30 16.79
CA GLN A 566 17.03 -28.64 17.88
C GLN A 566 17.28 -30.05 18.44
N GLU A 567 17.58 -31.04 17.62
CA GLU A 567 17.94 -32.40 18.06
C GLU A 567 19.21 -32.40 18.91
N LEU A 568 20.20 -31.57 18.53
CA LEU A 568 21.43 -31.34 19.30
C LEU A 568 21.22 -30.43 20.52
N LYS A 569 20.00 -29.94 20.77
CA LYS A 569 19.64 -29.09 21.92
C LYS A 569 20.41 -27.76 21.98
N PHE A 570 20.65 -27.15 20.82
CA PHE A 570 21.18 -25.78 20.76
C PHE A 570 20.18 -24.76 21.29
N ASN A 571 20.69 -23.60 21.68
CA ASN A 571 19.87 -22.47 22.13
C ASN A 571 19.09 -21.84 20.95
N ASN A 572 18.11 -20.99 21.27
CA ASN A 572 17.24 -20.38 20.27
C ASN A 572 17.97 -19.43 19.29
N GLU A 573 19.14 -18.92 19.63
CA GLU A 573 19.91 -18.01 18.77
C GLU A 573 20.55 -18.77 17.60
N ILE A 574 21.22 -19.89 17.89
CA ILE A 574 21.81 -20.76 16.86
C ILE A 574 20.72 -21.37 15.97
N VAL A 575 19.60 -21.78 16.57
CA VAL A 575 18.43 -22.30 15.83
C VAL A 575 17.86 -21.22 14.91
N ALA A 576 17.75 -19.98 15.37
CA ALA A 576 17.25 -18.86 14.56
C ALA A 576 18.20 -18.53 13.40
N LEU A 577 19.52 -18.58 13.60
CA LEU A 577 20.50 -18.40 12.53
C LEU A 577 20.34 -19.50 11.46
N ALA A 578 20.16 -20.75 11.85
CA ALA A 578 19.93 -21.85 10.89
C ALA A 578 18.65 -21.66 10.05
N ALA A 579 17.64 -20.95 10.58
CA ALA A 579 16.34 -20.75 9.93
C ALA A 579 16.26 -19.50 9.04
N ALA A 580 17.03 -18.47 9.34
CA ALA A 580 16.91 -17.16 8.70
C ALA A 580 17.33 -17.19 7.22
N ASN A 581 16.70 -16.34 6.41
CA ASN A 581 16.98 -16.26 4.97
C ASN A 581 17.93 -15.07 4.67
N ASN A 582 19.22 -15.26 4.90
CA ASN A 582 20.27 -14.29 4.59
C ASN A 582 21.63 -15.00 4.35
N VAL A 583 22.59 -14.27 3.78
CA VAL A 583 23.91 -14.79 3.37
C VAL A 583 24.69 -15.44 4.52
N GLN A 584 24.66 -14.85 5.73
CA GLN A 584 25.34 -15.42 6.89
C GLN A 584 24.74 -16.77 7.28
N SER A 585 23.41 -16.86 7.24
CA SER A 585 22.66 -18.07 7.55
C SER A 585 22.85 -19.15 6.49
N ASP A 586 22.98 -18.76 5.21
CA ASP A 586 23.32 -19.69 4.12
C ASP A 586 24.69 -20.32 4.33
N ARG A 587 25.71 -19.52 4.66
CA ARG A 587 27.06 -20.02 4.99
C ARG A 587 27.01 -20.99 6.17
N PHE A 588 26.27 -20.62 7.23
CA PHE A 588 26.12 -21.49 8.39
C PHE A 588 25.44 -22.83 8.04
N ARG A 589 24.38 -22.80 7.22
CA ARG A 589 23.72 -24.02 6.74
C ARG A 589 24.63 -24.89 5.88
N GLN A 590 25.43 -24.31 5.00
CA GLN A 590 26.39 -25.06 4.19
C GLN A 590 27.39 -25.82 5.07
N ILE A 591 27.89 -25.17 6.13
CA ILE A 591 28.75 -25.83 7.12
C ILE A 591 28.01 -26.99 7.78
N ILE A 592 26.77 -26.77 8.27
CA ILE A 592 25.96 -27.83 8.90
C ILE A 592 25.82 -29.05 7.98
N LEU A 593 25.39 -28.83 6.73
CA LEU A 593 25.15 -29.91 5.76
C LEU A 593 26.42 -30.67 5.42
N LYS A 594 27.56 -29.97 5.26
CA LYS A 594 28.85 -30.61 5.00
C LYS A 594 29.32 -31.46 6.16
N VAL A 595 29.25 -30.93 7.39
CA VAL A 595 29.63 -31.67 8.59
C VAL A 595 28.76 -32.92 8.76
N GLU A 596 27.44 -32.80 8.59
CA GLU A 596 26.53 -33.96 8.68
C GLU A 596 26.83 -35.01 7.59
N ALA A 597 27.08 -34.57 6.34
CA ALA A 597 27.41 -35.47 5.24
C ALA A 597 28.72 -36.25 5.51
N GLN A 598 29.77 -35.57 5.97
CA GLN A 598 31.06 -36.20 6.29
C GLN A 598 30.95 -37.14 7.49
N CYS A 599 30.30 -36.70 8.57
CA CYS A 599 30.08 -37.54 9.76
C CYS A 599 29.28 -38.80 9.42
N LYS A 600 28.25 -38.69 8.58
CA LYS A 600 27.50 -39.85 8.07
C LYS A 600 28.37 -40.79 7.23
N GLY A 601 29.19 -40.26 6.33
CA GLY A 601 30.11 -41.04 5.51
C GLY A 601 31.17 -41.79 6.33
N ILE A 602 31.69 -41.17 7.39
CA ILE A 602 32.57 -41.81 8.38
C ILE A 602 31.82 -42.94 9.10
N HIS A 603 30.62 -42.66 9.61
CA HIS A 603 29.80 -43.64 10.31
C HIS A 603 29.52 -44.89 9.45
N GLU A 604 29.10 -44.70 8.20
CA GLU A 604 28.81 -45.81 7.28
C GLU A 604 30.05 -46.66 6.93
N ARG A 605 31.23 -46.04 6.81
CA ARG A 605 32.49 -46.77 6.59
C ARG A 605 32.89 -47.58 7.82
N LEU A 606 32.78 -46.99 9.01
CA LEU A 606 33.07 -47.70 10.25
C LEU A 606 32.13 -48.89 10.45
N LEU A 607 30.84 -48.79 10.08
CA LEU A 607 29.89 -49.89 10.11
C LEU A 607 30.24 -51.05 9.14
N LYS A 608 30.78 -50.73 7.96
CA LYS A 608 31.18 -51.73 6.95
C LYS A 608 32.50 -52.44 7.30
N SER A 609 33.30 -51.89 8.21
CA SER A 609 34.55 -52.46 8.67
C SER A 609 34.30 -53.60 9.67
N SER A 610 34.55 -54.85 9.27
CA SER A 610 34.34 -56.03 10.12
C SER A 610 35.35 -56.15 11.28
N SER A 611 36.45 -55.38 11.26
CA SER A 611 37.55 -55.45 12.22
C SER A 611 37.45 -54.50 13.43
N ASP A 612 36.46 -53.60 13.47
CA ASP A 612 36.49 -52.42 14.36
C ASP A 612 35.16 -52.12 15.08
N ARG A 613 34.47 -53.14 15.62
CA ARG A 613 33.21 -52.92 16.39
C ARG A 613 33.38 -51.96 17.58
N ASP A 614 34.55 -51.92 18.21
CA ASP A 614 34.84 -51.00 19.33
C ASP A 614 34.96 -49.53 18.86
N LYS A 615 35.40 -49.29 17.61
CA LYS A 615 35.48 -47.93 17.05
C LYS A 615 34.13 -47.35 16.70
N VAL A 616 33.17 -48.16 16.22
CA VAL A 616 31.79 -47.70 15.96
C VAL A 616 31.16 -47.14 17.23
N GLY A 617 31.30 -47.87 18.36
CA GLY A 617 30.77 -47.42 19.64
C GLY A 617 31.48 -46.20 20.22
N LYS A 618 32.80 -46.04 19.96
CA LYS A 618 33.55 -44.82 20.34
C LYS A 618 33.16 -43.61 19.48
N TRP A 619 33.04 -43.81 18.17
CA TRP A 619 32.59 -42.78 17.24
C TRP A 619 31.19 -42.27 17.59
N GLN A 620 30.21 -43.17 17.81
CA GLN A 620 28.84 -42.79 18.18
C GLN A 620 28.74 -41.96 19.48
N ARG A 621 29.73 -42.05 20.37
CA ARG A 621 29.77 -41.24 21.59
C ARG A 621 30.45 -39.89 21.38
N ALA A 622 31.37 -39.80 20.41
CA ALA A 622 32.19 -38.62 20.17
C ALA A 622 31.65 -37.72 19.04
N ASP A 623 30.89 -38.27 18.09
CA ASP A 623 30.45 -37.54 16.90
C ASP A 623 29.43 -36.43 17.22
N GLU A 624 28.55 -36.63 18.21
CA GLU A 624 27.60 -35.61 18.67
C GLU A 624 28.34 -34.41 19.27
N GLU A 625 29.35 -34.66 20.10
CA GLU A 625 30.15 -33.61 20.75
C GLU A 625 31.03 -32.88 19.73
N TYR A 626 31.62 -33.61 18.77
CA TYR A 626 32.37 -33.01 17.67
C TYR A 626 31.47 -32.09 16.84
N ARG A 627 30.31 -32.57 16.38
CA ARG A 627 29.33 -31.76 15.62
C ARG A 627 28.93 -30.51 16.39
N LYS A 628 28.60 -30.66 17.68
CA LYS A 628 28.25 -29.54 18.54
C LYS A 628 29.35 -28.48 18.59
N THR A 629 30.59 -28.92 18.76
CA THR A 629 31.76 -28.05 18.85
C THR A 629 31.99 -27.29 17.54
N ILE A 630 31.95 -27.99 16.40
CA ILE A 630 32.11 -27.37 15.08
C ILE A 630 31.00 -26.35 14.79
N TYR A 631 29.74 -26.64 15.15
CA TYR A 631 28.64 -25.68 14.96
C TYR A 631 28.76 -24.45 15.86
N CYS A 632 29.20 -24.60 17.11
CA CYS A 632 29.52 -23.46 17.97
C CYS A 632 30.62 -22.59 17.37
N ILE A 633 31.70 -23.20 16.88
CA ILE A 633 32.81 -22.48 16.26
C ILE A 633 32.34 -21.72 15.01
N ALA A 634 31.56 -22.39 14.14
CA ALA A 634 31.00 -21.77 12.94
C ALA A 634 30.05 -20.62 13.28
N TYR A 635 29.20 -20.77 14.29
CA TYR A 635 28.34 -19.70 14.78
C TYR A 635 29.15 -18.50 15.28
N ASP A 636 30.13 -18.74 16.15
CA ASP A 636 30.97 -17.67 16.71
C ASP A 636 31.73 -16.94 15.61
N GLY A 637 32.33 -17.67 14.66
CA GLY A 637 33.09 -17.05 13.60
C GLY A 637 32.25 -16.30 12.56
N ILE A 638 30.97 -16.67 12.37
CA ILE A 638 30.05 -15.94 11.48
C ILE A 638 29.47 -14.69 12.18
N THR A 639 29.30 -14.74 13.51
CA THR A 639 28.57 -13.69 14.26
C THR A 639 29.47 -12.75 15.07
N GLN A 640 30.73 -13.12 15.34
CA GLN A 640 31.67 -12.37 16.18
C GLN A 640 32.98 -12.10 15.44
N SER A 641 33.55 -10.91 15.67
CA SER A 641 34.84 -10.51 15.09
C SER A 641 36.00 -10.85 16.03
N GLY A 642 37.10 -11.39 15.49
CA GLY A 642 38.37 -11.56 16.22
C GLY A 642 38.50 -12.82 17.09
N VAL A 643 37.68 -13.84 16.84
CA VAL A 643 37.79 -15.15 17.50
C VAL A 643 38.90 -15.97 16.82
N ASP A 644 39.83 -16.57 17.59
CA ASP A 644 40.79 -17.54 17.05
C ASP A 644 40.10 -18.88 16.80
N LEU A 645 39.58 -19.04 15.58
CA LEU A 645 38.86 -20.23 15.16
C LEU A 645 39.78 -21.43 14.91
N SER A 646 41.02 -21.18 14.48
CA SER A 646 41.98 -22.21 14.09
C SER A 646 42.38 -23.08 15.27
N ALA A 647 42.70 -22.46 16.42
CA ALA A 647 43.04 -23.19 17.63
C ALA A 647 41.88 -24.07 18.14
N ARG A 648 40.65 -23.54 18.11
CA ARG A 648 39.44 -24.24 18.59
C ARG A 648 39.06 -25.43 17.70
N ILE A 649 39.20 -25.29 16.38
CA ILE A 649 38.95 -26.39 15.44
C ILE A 649 39.98 -27.50 15.64
N HIS A 650 41.26 -27.15 15.77
CA HIS A 650 42.31 -28.15 15.96
C HIS A 650 42.16 -28.95 17.27
N GLU A 651 41.66 -28.31 18.32
CA GLU A 651 41.33 -28.99 19.58
C GLU A 651 40.17 -29.99 19.41
N ALA A 652 39.10 -29.59 18.70
CA ALA A 652 37.97 -30.46 18.39
C ALA A 652 38.39 -31.66 17.50
N GLU A 653 39.24 -31.39 16.51
CA GLU A 653 39.81 -32.36 15.57
C GLU A 653 40.61 -33.45 16.29
N LYS A 654 41.47 -33.08 17.24
CA LYS A 654 42.36 -34.02 17.94
C LYS A 654 41.61 -35.17 18.62
N ASN A 655 40.47 -34.85 19.26
CA ASN A 655 39.68 -35.83 19.99
C ASN A 655 39.05 -36.87 19.05
N ILE A 656 38.57 -36.44 17.89
CA ILE A 656 37.89 -37.31 16.94
C ILE A 656 38.88 -38.12 16.08
N LEU A 657 40.03 -37.53 15.72
CA LEU A 657 41.10 -38.21 14.99
C LEU A 657 41.68 -39.40 15.76
N ASN A 658 41.79 -39.32 17.08
CA ASN A 658 42.26 -40.45 17.90
C ASN A 658 41.38 -41.71 17.76
N ILE A 659 40.14 -41.57 17.29
CA ILE A 659 39.19 -42.66 17.08
C ILE A 659 39.28 -43.18 15.65
N VAL A 660 39.26 -42.28 14.66
CA VAL A 660 39.14 -42.64 13.24
C VAL A 660 40.49 -42.81 12.53
N ASP A 661 41.53 -42.18 13.05
CA ASP A 661 42.88 -42.13 12.50
C ASP A 661 43.96 -42.44 13.56
N PRO A 662 43.92 -43.63 14.19
CA PRO A 662 44.87 -44.00 15.23
C PRO A 662 46.29 -44.15 14.66
N GLU A 663 47.30 -43.88 15.50
CA GLU A 663 48.70 -44.00 15.09
C GLU A 663 49.05 -45.39 14.54
N ILE A 664 49.74 -45.41 13.40
CA ILE A 664 50.24 -46.64 12.78
C ILE A 664 51.37 -47.19 13.64
N THR A 665 51.12 -48.26 14.38
CA THR A 665 52.10 -48.86 15.30
C THR A 665 53.00 -49.90 14.63
N SER A 666 52.58 -50.49 13.51
CA SER A 666 53.34 -51.54 12.80
C SER A 666 54.53 -50.98 12.02
N TRP A 667 55.73 -51.46 12.34
CA TRP A 667 56.97 -51.08 11.64
C TRP A 667 56.95 -51.45 10.16
N LEU A 668 56.33 -52.59 9.81
CA LEU A 668 56.24 -53.07 8.43
C LEU A 668 55.31 -52.17 7.59
N GLN A 669 54.21 -51.70 8.17
CA GLN A 669 53.33 -50.71 7.53
C GLN A 669 54.06 -49.39 7.31
N LYS A 670 54.83 -48.90 8.30
CA LYS A 670 55.64 -47.67 8.15
C LYS A 670 56.62 -47.76 6.97
N VAL A 671 57.33 -48.88 6.84
CA VAL A 671 58.27 -49.10 5.73
C VAL A 671 57.55 -49.13 4.38
N LEU A 672 56.42 -49.83 4.29
CA LEU A 672 55.61 -49.89 3.05
C LEU A 672 55.07 -48.51 2.65
N ILE A 673 54.65 -47.69 3.61
CA ILE A 673 54.18 -46.32 3.36
C ILE A 673 55.32 -45.46 2.80
N VAL A 674 56.53 -45.57 3.34
CA VAL A 674 57.70 -44.83 2.83
C VAL A 674 58.00 -45.23 1.38
N ILE A 675 58.02 -46.53 1.09
CA ILE A 675 58.26 -47.04 -0.28
C ILE A 675 57.17 -46.55 -1.23
N ALA A 676 55.90 -46.65 -0.84
CA ALA A 676 54.77 -46.21 -1.66
C ALA A 676 54.84 -44.71 -1.98
N ASN A 677 55.20 -43.87 -1.00
CA ASN A 677 55.36 -42.43 -1.22
C ASN A 677 56.53 -42.10 -2.13
N ILE A 678 57.68 -42.77 -1.97
CA ILE A 678 58.82 -42.60 -2.89
C ILE A 678 58.37 -42.90 -4.31
N LEU A 679 57.73 -44.05 -4.54
CA LEU A 679 57.25 -44.45 -5.86
C LEU A 679 56.23 -43.44 -6.42
N ILE A 680 55.25 -43.00 -5.63
CA ILE A 680 54.24 -42.03 -6.07
C ILE A 680 54.90 -40.69 -6.44
N THR A 681 55.77 -40.15 -5.59
CA THR A 681 56.45 -38.88 -5.87
C THR A 681 57.32 -38.99 -7.12
N THR A 682 58.07 -40.09 -7.29
CA THR A 682 58.94 -40.30 -8.45
C THR A 682 58.14 -40.48 -9.74
N PHE A 683 57.08 -41.29 -9.74
CA PHE A 683 56.30 -41.57 -10.96
C PHE A 683 55.37 -40.42 -11.35
N THR A 684 54.91 -39.62 -10.40
CA THR A 684 54.02 -38.48 -10.69
C THR A 684 54.77 -37.15 -10.77
N LEU A 685 56.11 -37.16 -10.65
CA LEU A 685 56.95 -35.97 -10.53
C LEU A 685 56.43 -35.00 -9.45
N GLY A 686 55.88 -35.54 -8.36
CA GLY A 686 55.28 -34.77 -7.26
C GLY A 686 53.90 -34.18 -7.52
N PHE A 687 53.36 -34.24 -8.75
CA PHE A 687 52.06 -33.64 -9.08
C PHE A 687 50.91 -34.21 -8.24
N ALA A 688 50.87 -35.54 -8.03
CA ALA A 688 49.83 -36.15 -7.22
C ALA A 688 49.93 -35.75 -5.74
N ASN A 689 51.15 -35.58 -5.22
CA ASN A 689 51.38 -35.10 -3.86
C ASN A 689 50.95 -33.64 -3.68
N ASP A 690 51.18 -32.79 -4.69
CA ASP A 690 50.74 -31.39 -4.68
C ASP A 690 49.22 -31.25 -4.73
N VAL A 691 48.55 -32.02 -5.60
CA VAL A 691 47.08 -32.08 -5.66
C VAL A 691 46.51 -32.56 -4.32
N LYS A 692 47.10 -33.61 -3.73
CA LYS A 692 46.69 -34.10 -2.41
C LYS A 692 46.85 -33.03 -1.33
N LYS A 693 48.01 -32.37 -1.26
CA LYS A 693 48.30 -31.33 -0.25
C LYS A 693 47.31 -30.15 -0.34
N ARG A 694 46.90 -29.76 -1.55
CA ARG A 694 45.89 -28.70 -1.73
C ARG A 694 44.53 -29.10 -1.14
N ASN A 695 44.10 -30.34 -1.40
CA ASN A 695 42.78 -30.84 -1.02
C ASN A 695 42.68 -31.27 0.46
N THR A 696 43.69 -31.93 1.01
CA THR A 696 43.63 -32.54 2.36
C THR A 696 44.62 -31.93 3.37
N GLY A 697 45.48 -31.01 2.93
CA GLY A 697 46.56 -30.44 3.77
C GLY A 697 47.76 -31.36 3.96
N ASN A 698 47.70 -32.62 3.51
CA ASN A 698 48.76 -33.62 3.69
C ASN A 698 49.45 -33.96 2.35
N TYR A 699 50.79 -33.92 2.34
CA TYR A 699 51.60 -34.21 1.16
C TYR A 699 51.80 -35.72 0.91
N TRP A 700 51.74 -36.54 1.95
CA TRP A 700 52.13 -37.95 1.89
C TRP A 700 50.89 -38.86 1.86
N PHE A 701 50.90 -39.86 0.96
CA PHE A 701 49.88 -40.90 0.82
C PHE A 701 49.99 -41.96 1.90
N PHE A 702 48.85 -42.56 2.30
CA PHE A 702 48.79 -43.69 3.25
C PHE A 702 49.34 -43.43 4.66
N THR A 703 49.70 -42.20 5.01
CA THR A 703 50.11 -41.82 6.37
C THR A 703 48.92 -41.60 7.31
N GLN A 704 47.71 -41.54 6.75
CA GLN A 704 46.45 -41.29 7.43
C GLN A 704 45.37 -42.21 6.85
N THR A 705 44.34 -42.47 7.65
CA THR A 705 43.12 -43.15 7.23
C THR A 705 42.25 -42.22 6.36
N PRO A 706 41.43 -42.78 5.44
CA PRO A 706 40.49 -41.98 4.65
C PRO A 706 39.54 -41.12 5.50
N SER A 707 39.12 -41.62 6.67
CA SER A 707 38.29 -40.86 7.60
C SER A 707 39.05 -39.72 8.28
N GLY A 708 40.34 -39.92 8.60
CA GLY A 708 41.18 -38.84 9.12
C GLY A 708 41.50 -37.76 8.08
N GLU A 709 41.59 -38.11 6.80
CA GLU A 709 41.78 -37.13 5.72
C GLU A 709 40.52 -36.28 5.51
N GLU A 710 39.33 -36.87 5.61
CA GLU A 710 38.06 -36.14 5.47
C GLU A 710 37.79 -35.16 6.62
N ILE A 711 38.11 -35.51 7.86
CA ILE A 711 37.96 -34.58 9.00
C ILE A 711 38.88 -33.36 8.82
N ARG A 712 40.15 -33.59 8.47
CA ARG A 712 41.12 -32.50 8.21
C ARG A 712 40.70 -31.60 7.05
N ALA A 713 40.16 -32.18 5.98
CA ALA A 713 39.65 -31.41 4.85
C ALA A 713 38.41 -30.59 5.26
N LEU A 714 37.49 -31.19 6.01
CA LEU A 714 36.29 -30.52 6.53
C LEU A 714 36.65 -29.32 7.40
N ASP A 715 37.59 -29.48 8.33
CA ASP A 715 38.02 -28.42 9.24
C ASP A 715 38.62 -27.22 8.48
N LYS A 716 39.44 -27.49 7.46
CA LYS A 716 39.97 -26.45 6.55
C LYS A 716 38.87 -25.76 5.75
N GLU A 717 37.88 -26.52 5.28
CA GLU A 717 36.73 -25.95 4.59
C GLU A 717 35.91 -25.05 5.54
N VAL A 718 35.62 -25.50 6.76
CA VAL A 718 34.89 -24.70 7.76
C VAL A 718 35.59 -23.36 8.00
N LEU A 719 36.91 -23.36 8.19
CA LEU A 719 37.68 -22.12 8.30
C LEU A 719 37.49 -21.22 7.07
N SER A 720 37.59 -21.77 5.85
CA SER A 720 37.39 -20.98 4.63
C SER A 720 35.99 -20.38 4.52
N PHE A 721 34.93 -21.11 4.88
CA PHE A 721 33.54 -20.61 4.81
C PHE A 721 33.25 -19.52 5.85
N VAL A 722 33.99 -19.53 6.96
CA VAL A 722 33.83 -18.55 8.02
C VAL A 722 34.63 -17.28 7.73
N GLU A 723 35.83 -17.41 7.14
CA GLU A 723 36.71 -16.28 6.77
C GLU A 723 36.31 -15.58 5.46
N ASP A 724 35.62 -16.27 4.55
CA ASP A 724 35.26 -15.72 3.24
C ASP A 724 34.04 -14.80 3.32
N THR A 725 34.26 -13.49 3.19
CA THR A 725 33.22 -12.45 3.19
C THR A 725 32.48 -12.29 1.87
N ASP A 726 32.91 -12.94 0.77
CA ASP A 726 32.44 -12.64 -0.61
C ASP A 726 31.91 -13.85 -1.42
N ALA A 727 31.75 -15.05 -0.83
CA ALA A 727 31.28 -16.21 -1.60
C ALA A 727 29.77 -16.18 -1.92
N ALA A 728 29.44 -15.92 -3.20
CA ALA A 728 28.12 -16.14 -3.79
C ALA A 728 27.68 -17.62 -3.68
N PRO A 729 26.36 -17.93 -3.59
CA PRO A 729 25.88 -19.30 -3.45
C PRO A 729 26.27 -20.13 -4.68
N ALA A 730 27.11 -21.14 -4.46
CA ALA A 730 27.33 -22.20 -5.43
C ALA A 730 26.04 -23.00 -5.56
N VAL A 731 25.43 -22.94 -6.74
CA VAL A 731 24.37 -23.85 -7.18
C VAL A 731 24.93 -25.27 -7.07
N ALA A 732 24.41 -26.06 -6.14
CA ALA A 732 24.74 -27.48 -6.04
C ALA A 732 24.16 -28.22 -7.26
N PRO A 733 24.84 -29.25 -7.79
CA PRO A 733 24.34 -30.06 -8.91
C PRO A 733 23.08 -30.87 -8.57
#